data_AF-A0AAN3CJ28-F1
#
_entry.id   AF-A0AAN3CJ28-F1
#
_cell.length_a   1.000
_cell.length_b   1.000
_cell.length_c   1.000
_cell.angle_alpha   90.00
_cell.angle_beta   90.00
_cell.angle_gamma   90.00
#
_symmetry.space_group_name_H-M   'P 1'
#
loop_
_entity.id
_entity.type
_entity.pdbx_description
1 polymer ?
#
loop_
_entity_poly.entity_id
_entity_poly.type
_entity_poly.pdbx_seq_one_letter_code
_entity_poly.pdbx_strand_id
1 'polypeptide(L)'
;MKKKILYIVVFFVVLILALFIVLKNGIVISSIQFDFLKLEQLYIKLDKKLIVRAKNITINETQNSEISSQTHSSDNASTEILKITKNLKYLYAFVEEIDIQNLNIKDNHVRILFKDNEFFIDNDLLFLKLTLQRQNKELIADIKKLLLKDYDLNIDGNLSINTKSEFYYFQGRASGELLDFNASISYKDKNLAYKIEDLNIRNIMEIFKRVNKRIELPQSLNLWVAYRAKGEFYHLDYLQGFIDFAKDNYYLDNISASGYVNNVKVRLDDKMNAIEIPKLDLNLNKQKLDFVFNKAFYNGADLSSSKVYLYDLFDEKKAGIYLRIKSDNLKFDEKLAKALEDYHFSLPFYQKSGKIKSDLELKIDFHDKGEISYSGILALENASISLADFNITKAFVKLNQNDLNIENASVKNSFLEADFNAKFDLQKQQGNFNTQISRLYFDNGELLDLKNQNVEVKLDYSQNVNISIPQWNLILNFKDGLEANLNNPKILFSFSPLLKKFGFIDAKNVYYKTLNFEDFNASVNDAYFKNNLLINGQTPYENDSFDIVKNKGIMEIHTQSDTASAKISSDNKEIHLKNLSYIYKKDSNSSNSTFDISTNTQNISFGGANVALILPDSNKTLAFDRVEADLKGNALDLKGSRGNAKFDLYYSSNDLNLNVSNIDDNYLNEFLQKQAVQDGVFNLSIKGSGLEYFDGQIDFKNTYVKDLRGINQLISFIDTVPSLLMFKSPTFNQKGLSLHDGKIIFNRKKDLLSVSAINLNGDSVDIYGLGSANLRLNTVDFSLELKTLKSASEAISKVPILNYVILGKNQEISTNLKIDGSIDDPKFHTEILTDALKTPFNLIKNIIQLPANLLN
;
A
#
# COMPACT_ATOMS: atom_id res chain seq x y z
N MET A 1 -33.31 94.75 -29.94
CA MET A 1 -32.74 93.89 -28.87
C MET A 1 -31.84 94.62 -27.86
N LYS A 2 -30.97 95.58 -28.26
CA LYS A 2 -30.04 96.26 -27.34
C LYS A 2 -30.68 97.00 -26.13
N LYS A 3 -31.85 97.65 -26.29
CA LYS A 3 -32.54 98.32 -25.15
C LYS A 3 -33.08 97.35 -24.10
N LYS A 4 -33.59 96.17 -24.49
CA LYS A 4 -34.11 95.16 -23.54
C LYS A 4 -32.98 94.55 -22.68
N ILE A 5 -31.81 94.31 -23.26
CA ILE A 5 -30.63 93.83 -22.52
C ILE A 5 -30.14 94.89 -21.52
N LEU A 6 -30.14 96.18 -21.90
CA LEU A 6 -29.76 97.26 -20.99
C LEU A 6 -30.73 97.37 -19.80
N TYR A 7 -32.05 97.28 -20.01
CA TYR A 7 -33.01 97.29 -18.90
C TYR A 7 -32.87 96.07 -17.99
N ILE A 8 -32.54 94.90 -18.55
CA ILE A 8 -32.25 93.70 -17.76
C ILE A 8 -30.97 93.91 -16.93
N VAL A 9 -29.88 94.41 -17.54
CA VAL A 9 -28.62 94.68 -16.82
C VAL A 9 -28.82 95.74 -15.74
N VAL A 10 -29.52 96.84 -16.02
CA VAL A 10 -29.83 97.88 -15.04
C VAL A 10 -30.72 97.33 -13.92
N PHE A 11 -31.73 96.51 -14.25
CA PHE A 11 -32.54 95.83 -13.25
C PHE A 11 -31.69 94.95 -12.34
N PHE A 12 -30.78 94.14 -12.90
CA PHE A 12 -29.87 93.33 -12.09
C PHE A 12 -28.89 94.16 -11.26
N VAL A 13 -28.35 95.26 -11.81
CA VAL A 13 -27.46 96.17 -11.06
C VAL A 13 -28.19 96.83 -9.90
N VAL A 14 -29.43 97.31 -10.11
CA VAL A 14 -30.28 97.88 -9.06
C VAL A 14 -30.66 96.80 -8.05
N LEU A 15 -30.98 95.59 -8.48
CA LEU A 15 -31.28 94.46 -7.61
C LEU A 15 -30.07 94.09 -6.74
N ILE A 16 -28.87 94.02 -7.32
CA ILE A 16 -27.61 93.75 -6.60
C ILE A 16 -27.30 94.88 -5.62
N LEU A 17 -27.49 96.15 -6.02
CA LEU A 17 -27.33 97.31 -5.14
C LEU A 17 -28.31 97.28 -3.97
N ALA A 18 -29.59 96.97 -4.22
CA ALA A 18 -30.60 96.80 -3.20
C ALA A 18 -30.24 95.66 -2.24
N LEU A 19 -29.85 94.50 -2.77
CA LEU A 19 -29.41 93.35 -1.99
C LEU A 19 -28.17 93.68 -1.15
N PHE A 20 -27.22 94.42 -1.72
CA PHE A 20 -26.01 94.87 -1.04
C PHE A 20 -26.34 95.83 0.12
N ILE A 21 -27.25 96.79 -0.08
CA ILE A 21 -27.70 97.70 0.98
C ILE A 21 -28.41 96.91 2.10
N VAL A 22 -29.26 95.95 1.74
CA VAL A 22 -29.95 95.08 2.71
C VAL A 22 -28.94 94.26 3.51
N LEU A 23 -27.98 93.61 2.86
CA LEU A 23 -26.94 92.83 3.52
C LEU A 23 -25.99 93.71 4.35
N LYS A 24 -25.71 94.95 3.93
CA LYS A 24 -24.90 95.91 4.70
C LYS A 24 -25.55 96.29 6.03
N ASN A 25 -26.87 96.45 6.04
CA ASN A 25 -27.64 96.75 7.25
C ASN A 25 -27.88 95.51 8.13
N GLY A 26 -27.77 94.31 7.54
CA GLY A 26 -27.96 93.03 8.22
C GLY A 26 -29.39 92.52 8.12
N ILE A 27 -29.54 91.21 7.97
CA ILE A 27 -30.80 90.48 7.92
C ILE A 27 -30.88 89.60 9.17
N VAL A 28 -31.98 89.71 9.93
CA VAL A 28 -32.28 88.81 11.05
C VAL A 28 -33.54 88.05 10.73
N ILE A 29 -33.49 86.72 10.81
CA ILE A 29 -34.63 85.82 10.65
C ILE A 29 -34.73 84.97 11.91
N SER A 30 -35.74 85.24 12.73
CA SER A 30 -35.98 84.51 13.99
C SER A 30 -36.28 83.04 13.72
N SER A 31 -37.19 82.76 12.79
CA SER A 31 -37.46 81.44 12.25
C SER A 31 -38.18 81.57 10.90
N ILE A 32 -37.79 80.78 9.91
CA ILE A 32 -38.52 80.61 8.66
C ILE A 32 -38.48 79.14 8.23
N GLN A 33 -39.60 78.63 7.75
CA GLN A 33 -39.73 77.24 7.33
C GLN A 33 -40.37 77.21 5.94
N PHE A 34 -39.64 76.62 5.00
CA PHE A 34 -40.08 76.22 3.67
C PHE A 34 -39.99 74.70 3.56
N ASP A 35 -40.66 74.11 2.57
CA ASP A 35 -40.61 72.65 2.35
C ASP A 35 -39.19 72.13 2.15
N PHE A 36 -38.32 72.95 1.53
CA PHE A 36 -36.92 72.62 1.23
C PHE A 36 -35.89 73.17 2.24
N LEU A 37 -36.29 74.09 3.14
CA LEU A 37 -35.33 74.81 4.00
C LEU A 37 -35.99 75.30 5.29
N LYS A 38 -35.41 74.95 6.44
CA LYS A 38 -35.75 75.49 7.75
C LYS A 38 -34.55 76.28 8.30
N LEU A 39 -34.77 77.52 8.72
CA LEU A 39 -33.74 78.37 9.34
C LEU A 39 -34.26 78.87 10.69
N GLU A 40 -33.41 78.80 11.72
CA GLU A 40 -33.70 79.33 13.05
C GLU A 40 -32.55 80.23 13.52
N GLN A 41 -32.92 81.43 13.97
CA GLN A 41 -32.00 82.46 14.47
C GLN A 41 -30.89 82.81 13.48
N LEU A 42 -31.25 82.96 12.19
CA LEU A 42 -30.30 83.34 11.16
C LEU A 42 -30.03 84.84 11.20
N TYR A 43 -28.76 85.21 11.20
CA TYR A 43 -28.25 86.56 11.02
C TYR A 43 -27.24 86.58 9.88
N ILE A 44 -27.45 87.44 8.88
CA ILE A 44 -26.52 87.62 7.76
C ILE A 44 -26.22 89.11 7.61
N LYS A 45 -24.94 89.48 7.60
CA LYS A 45 -24.48 90.86 7.32
C LYS A 45 -23.27 90.84 6.41
N LEU A 46 -23.15 91.81 5.51
CA LEU A 46 -21.96 92.05 4.70
C LEU A 46 -21.31 93.38 5.11
N ASP A 47 -20.27 93.30 5.93
CA ASP A 47 -19.55 94.46 6.47
C ASP A 47 -18.07 94.38 6.12
N LYS A 48 -17.74 94.78 4.88
CA LYS A 48 -16.47 94.48 4.16
C LYS A 48 -16.27 92.98 3.89
N LYS A 49 -16.54 92.13 4.86
CA LYS A 49 -16.60 90.66 4.78
C LYS A 49 -17.94 90.15 5.29
N LEU A 50 -18.25 88.90 4.97
CA LEU A 50 -19.52 88.24 5.30
C LEU A 50 -19.53 87.78 6.77
N ILE A 51 -20.63 88.07 7.47
CA ILE A 51 -20.94 87.57 8.80
C ILE A 51 -22.22 86.73 8.68
N VAL A 52 -22.16 85.46 9.07
CA VAL A 52 -23.31 84.54 9.13
C VAL A 52 -23.39 83.91 10.51
N ARG A 53 -24.52 84.00 11.19
CA ARG A 53 -24.78 83.26 12.43
C ARG A 53 -26.11 82.54 12.31
N ALA A 54 -26.18 81.28 12.69
CA ALA A 54 -27.43 80.52 12.69
C ALA A 54 -27.41 79.47 13.81
N LYS A 55 -28.54 79.32 14.51
CA LYS A 55 -28.68 78.25 15.49
C LYS A 55 -28.95 76.92 14.80
N ASN A 56 -30.00 76.86 13.98
CA ASN A 56 -30.35 75.67 13.21
C ASN A 56 -30.56 76.02 11.73
N ILE A 57 -29.93 75.27 10.84
CA ILE A 57 -30.19 75.28 9.40
C ILE A 57 -30.52 73.84 9.01
N THR A 58 -31.71 73.58 8.47
CA THR A 58 -32.09 72.25 7.96
C THR A 58 -32.41 72.37 6.49
N ILE A 59 -31.73 71.59 5.65
CA ILE A 59 -31.99 71.56 4.21
C ILE A 59 -32.65 70.22 3.88
N ASN A 60 -33.90 70.28 3.41
CA ASN A 60 -34.67 69.12 2.99
C ASN A 60 -34.58 69.01 1.46
N GLU A 61 -33.89 68.00 0.93
CA GLU A 61 -33.93 67.73 -0.51
C GLU A 61 -35.25 67.03 -0.87
N THR A 62 -35.99 67.59 -1.83
CA THR A 62 -37.12 66.91 -2.47
C THR A 62 -36.60 65.76 -3.34
N GLN A 63 -37.17 64.56 -3.18
CA GLN A 63 -36.75 63.29 -3.82
C GLN A 63 -36.76 63.24 -5.36
N ASN A 64 -36.97 64.34 -6.09
CA ASN A 64 -37.02 64.34 -7.56
C ASN A 64 -35.68 64.72 -8.20
N SER A 65 -34.66 63.90 -7.97
CA SER A 65 -33.44 63.86 -8.79
C SER A 65 -33.09 62.41 -9.08
N GLU A 66 -33.92 61.73 -9.87
CA GLU A 66 -33.51 60.54 -10.60
C GLU A 66 -32.47 60.97 -11.64
N ILE A 67 -31.19 60.61 -11.45
CA ILE A 67 -30.21 60.32 -12.50
C ILE A 67 -29.05 59.53 -11.87
N SER A 68 -28.72 58.40 -12.50
CA SER A 68 -27.55 57.51 -12.34
C SER A 68 -27.46 56.65 -11.06
N SER A 69 -28.01 55.45 -11.20
CA SER A 69 -27.52 54.24 -10.55
C SER A 69 -26.02 54.02 -10.76
N GLN A 70 -25.34 53.56 -9.71
CA GLN A 70 -23.99 52.99 -9.65
C GLN A 70 -22.81 53.97 -9.69
N THR A 71 -22.66 54.76 -8.64
CA THR A 71 -21.42 54.76 -7.83
C THR A 71 -21.85 55.06 -6.39
N HIS A 72 -21.36 54.29 -5.42
CA HIS A 72 -21.46 54.70 -4.02
C HIS A 72 -20.73 56.03 -3.88
N SER A 73 -21.46 57.15 -3.95
CA SER A 73 -20.98 58.43 -3.45
C SER A 73 -20.97 58.32 -1.92
N SER A 74 -20.00 57.57 -1.41
CA SER A 74 -19.70 57.56 0.01
C SER A 74 -19.24 58.97 0.36
N ASP A 75 -20.05 59.71 1.10
CA ASP A 75 -19.56 60.84 1.89
C ASP A 75 -18.38 60.30 2.72
N ASN A 76 -17.15 60.61 2.29
CA ASN A 76 -15.93 60.14 2.92
C ASN A 76 -15.12 61.33 3.41
N ALA A 77 -14.37 61.14 4.50
CA ALA A 77 -13.62 62.23 5.13
C ALA A 77 -12.63 62.88 4.15
N SER A 78 -12.06 62.13 3.19
CA SER A 78 -11.10 62.65 2.22
C SER A 78 -11.71 63.66 1.23
N THR A 79 -12.93 63.42 0.73
CA THR A 79 -13.63 64.38 -0.14
C THR A 79 -14.03 65.64 0.63
N GLU A 80 -14.48 65.50 1.88
CA GLU A 80 -14.77 66.64 2.76
C GLU A 80 -13.52 67.48 3.05
N ILE A 81 -12.41 66.85 3.42
CA ILE A 81 -11.12 67.53 3.63
C ILE A 81 -10.68 68.27 2.37
N LEU A 82 -10.83 67.65 1.20
CA LEU A 82 -10.47 68.28 -0.07
C LEU A 82 -11.35 69.50 -0.37
N LYS A 83 -12.67 69.41 -0.14
CA LYS A 83 -13.60 70.54 -0.30
C LYS A 83 -13.25 71.68 0.67
N ILE A 84 -13.04 71.36 1.95
CA ILE A 84 -12.63 72.33 2.97
C ILE A 84 -11.34 73.03 2.53
N THR A 85 -10.30 72.24 2.21
CA THR A 85 -8.97 72.72 1.81
C THR A 85 -9.02 73.69 0.63
N LYS A 86 -9.78 73.36 -0.42
CA LYS A 86 -9.95 74.23 -1.60
C LYS A 86 -10.66 75.55 -1.26
N ASN A 87 -11.55 75.52 -0.28
CA ASN A 87 -12.38 76.67 0.10
C ASN A 87 -11.78 77.54 1.21
N LEU A 88 -10.72 77.11 1.91
CA LEU A 88 -10.07 77.89 2.96
C LEU A 88 -9.61 79.28 2.48
N LYS A 89 -9.13 79.38 1.23
CA LYS A 89 -8.72 80.67 0.64
C LYS A 89 -9.88 81.66 0.50
N TYR A 90 -11.07 81.16 0.19
CA TYR A 90 -12.28 81.96 0.05
C TYR A 90 -12.86 82.32 1.42
N LEU A 91 -12.85 81.36 2.36
CA LEU A 91 -13.24 81.58 3.75
C LEU A 91 -12.44 82.75 4.35
N TYR A 92 -11.11 82.70 4.28
CA TYR A 92 -10.25 83.76 4.83
C TYR A 92 -10.43 85.12 4.13
N ALA A 93 -10.61 85.12 2.80
CA ALA A 93 -10.70 86.34 2.01
C ALA A 93 -12.04 87.08 2.18
N PHE A 94 -13.15 86.34 2.25
CA PHE A 94 -14.49 86.90 2.13
C PHE A 94 -15.33 86.84 3.40
N VAL A 95 -14.94 86.06 4.39
CA VAL A 95 -15.72 85.84 5.61
C VAL A 95 -15.03 86.47 6.81
N GLU A 96 -15.80 87.19 7.62
CA GLU A 96 -15.37 87.70 8.93
C GLU A 96 -15.73 86.68 10.01
N GLU A 97 -16.97 86.19 9.98
CA GLU A 97 -17.49 85.25 10.96
C GLU A 97 -18.54 84.31 10.34
N ILE A 98 -18.43 83.01 10.64
CA ILE A 98 -19.50 82.02 10.44
C ILE A 98 -19.69 81.31 11.77
N ASP A 99 -20.90 81.31 12.34
CA ASP A 99 -21.24 80.49 13.52
C ASP A 99 -22.55 79.76 13.25
N ILE A 100 -22.45 78.51 12.83
CA ILE A 100 -23.59 77.62 12.59
C ILE A 100 -23.52 76.50 13.62
N GLN A 101 -24.43 76.54 14.59
CA GLN A 101 -24.41 75.58 15.71
C GLN A 101 -24.88 74.19 15.29
N ASN A 102 -25.90 74.12 14.41
CA ASN A 102 -26.44 72.88 13.90
C ASN A 102 -26.93 73.04 12.45
N LEU A 103 -26.15 72.52 11.52
CA LEU A 103 -26.51 72.37 10.12
C LEU A 103 -26.90 70.90 9.90
N ASN A 104 -28.16 70.65 9.59
CA ASN A 104 -28.66 69.32 9.24
C ASN A 104 -28.93 69.23 7.73
N ILE A 105 -28.19 68.34 7.05
CA ILE A 105 -28.37 68.02 5.63
C ILE A 105 -28.45 66.48 5.53
N LYS A 106 -29.59 65.93 5.09
CA LYS A 106 -29.80 64.47 4.97
C LYS A 106 -29.45 63.69 6.25
N ASP A 107 -29.90 64.18 7.40
CA ASP A 107 -29.63 63.61 8.74
C ASP A 107 -28.17 63.71 9.23
N ASN A 108 -27.25 64.30 8.44
CA ASN A 108 -25.89 64.60 8.89
C ASN A 108 -25.87 65.93 9.66
N HIS A 109 -25.40 65.86 10.90
CA HIS A 109 -25.28 67.03 11.77
C HIS A 109 -23.89 67.64 11.65
N VAL A 110 -23.83 68.93 11.33
CA VAL A 110 -22.58 69.66 11.13
C VAL A 110 -22.58 70.92 11.98
N ARG A 111 -21.50 71.13 12.75
CA ARG A 111 -21.21 72.39 13.42
C ARG A 111 -20.06 73.08 12.70
N ILE A 112 -20.22 74.38 12.40
CA ILE A 112 -19.20 75.18 11.70
C ILE A 112 -18.97 76.47 12.47
N LEU A 113 -17.72 76.76 12.85
CA LEU A 113 -17.32 78.06 13.37
C LEU A 113 -16.12 78.59 12.58
N PHE A 114 -16.18 79.84 12.18
CA PHE A 114 -15.04 80.65 11.78
C PHE A 114 -15.12 81.98 12.51
N LYS A 115 -14.16 82.30 13.38
CA LYS A 115 -14.10 83.57 14.09
C LYS A 115 -12.68 83.84 14.57
N ASP A 116 -12.22 85.09 14.54
CA ASP A 116 -10.89 85.48 15.00
C ASP A 116 -9.75 84.67 14.33
N ASN A 117 -9.96 84.33 13.05
CA ASN A 117 -9.12 83.43 12.24
C ASN A 117 -9.02 81.97 12.73
N GLU A 118 -9.75 81.58 13.76
CA GLU A 118 -9.94 80.17 14.12
C GLU A 118 -11.10 79.58 13.31
N PHE A 119 -10.86 78.43 12.67
CA PHE A 119 -11.87 77.64 12.01
C PHE A 119 -12.02 76.30 12.73
N PHE A 120 -13.25 75.89 13.03
CA PHE A 120 -13.51 74.49 13.30
C PHE A 120 -14.77 74.00 12.60
N ILE A 121 -14.76 72.70 12.28
CA ILE A 121 -15.90 71.97 11.78
C ILE A 121 -15.97 70.60 12.48
N ASP A 122 -17.16 70.21 12.90
CA ASP A 122 -17.43 68.91 13.51
C ASP A 122 -18.63 68.27 12.82
N ASN A 123 -18.45 67.07 12.28
CA ASN A 123 -19.50 66.26 11.67
C ASN A 123 -19.25 64.78 11.97
N ASP A 124 -20.11 63.87 11.48
CA ASP A 124 -19.98 62.44 11.78
C ASP A 124 -18.67 61.80 11.26
N LEU A 125 -18.01 62.41 10.27
CA LEU A 125 -16.79 61.89 9.64
C LEU A 125 -15.50 62.39 10.29
N LEU A 126 -15.47 63.67 10.67
CA LEU A 126 -14.26 64.35 11.14
C LEU A 126 -14.55 65.47 12.13
N PHE A 127 -13.54 65.77 12.94
CA PHE A 127 -13.44 67.02 13.68
C PHE A 127 -12.17 67.74 13.23
N LEU A 128 -12.28 68.99 12.77
CA LEU A 128 -11.15 69.80 12.35
C LEU A 128 -11.16 71.12 13.14
N LYS A 129 -10.03 71.48 13.74
CA LYS A 129 -9.73 72.79 14.32
C LYS A 129 -8.41 73.30 13.77
N LEU A 130 -8.42 74.48 13.17
CA LEU A 130 -7.25 75.13 12.60
C LEU A 130 -7.27 76.64 12.81
N THR A 131 -6.11 77.28 12.66
CA THR A 131 -5.99 78.74 12.61
C THR A 131 -5.44 79.17 11.25
N LEU A 132 -5.93 80.30 10.74
CA LEU A 132 -5.54 80.84 9.43
C LEU A 132 -4.69 82.10 9.59
N GLN A 133 -3.56 82.15 8.89
CA GLN A 133 -2.69 83.32 8.86
C GLN A 133 -2.19 83.58 7.44
N ARG A 134 -2.11 84.85 7.04
CA ARG A 134 -1.57 85.22 5.72
C ARG A 134 -0.17 85.79 5.85
N GLN A 135 0.78 85.19 5.14
CA GLN A 135 2.16 85.67 5.02
C GLN A 135 2.48 85.89 3.55
N ASN A 136 2.64 87.14 3.11
CA ASN A 136 2.87 87.50 1.71
C ASN A 136 1.80 86.91 0.74
N LYS A 137 2.22 85.98 -0.12
CA LYS A 137 1.39 85.30 -1.14
C LYS A 137 0.86 83.93 -0.67
N GLU A 138 1.18 83.53 0.56
CA GLU A 138 0.80 82.24 1.13
C GLU A 138 -0.23 82.41 2.24
N LEU A 139 -1.23 81.53 2.23
CA LEU A 139 -2.15 81.32 3.33
C LEU A 139 -1.69 80.07 4.07
N ILE A 140 -1.36 80.23 5.35
CA ILE A 140 -0.94 79.15 6.23
C ILE A 140 -2.13 78.77 7.09
N ALA A 141 -2.51 77.49 7.04
CA ALA A 141 -3.47 76.87 7.93
C ALA A 141 -2.73 75.97 8.93
N ASP A 142 -2.66 76.41 10.18
CA ASP A 142 -2.07 75.68 11.29
C ASP A 142 -3.16 74.80 11.92
N ILE A 143 -3.13 73.52 11.55
CA ILE A 143 -4.09 72.49 11.95
C ILE A 143 -3.73 72.05 13.36
N LYS A 144 -4.48 72.54 14.35
CA LYS A 144 -4.33 72.17 15.75
C LYS A 144 -4.83 70.77 16.05
N LYS A 145 -5.89 70.36 15.36
CA LYS A 145 -6.47 69.03 15.51
C LYS A 145 -7.32 68.69 14.30
N LEU A 146 -7.01 67.59 13.64
CA LEU A 146 -7.87 66.92 12.67
C LEU A 146 -8.06 65.47 13.13
N LEU A 147 -9.22 65.15 13.70
CA LEU A 147 -9.58 63.79 14.08
C LEU A 147 -10.38 63.16 12.96
N LEU A 148 -9.83 62.11 12.34
CA LEU A 148 -10.55 61.23 11.42
C LEU A 148 -11.27 60.14 12.22
N LYS A 149 -12.59 60.27 12.41
CA LYS A 149 -13.37 59.40 13.32
C LYS A 149 -13.38 57.94 12.86
N ASP A 150 -13.47 57.70 11.55
CA ASP A 150 -13.46 56.35 10.95
C ASP A 150 -12.15 55.57 11.22
N TYR A 151 -11.05 56.29 11.45
CA TYR A 151 -9.72 55.69 11.63
C TYR A 151 -9.17 55.85 13.04
N ASP A 152 -9.85 56.62 13.91
CA ASP A 152 -9.35 57.07 15.21
C ASP A 152 -7.92 57.64 15.11
N LEU A 153 -7.74 58.53 14.14
CA LEU A 153 -6.44 59.10 13.78
C LEU A 153 -6.46 60.60 13.97
N ASN A 154 -5.61 61.10 14.87
CA ASN A 154 -5.42 62.52 15.09
C ASN A 154 -4.28 63.06 14.24
N ILE A 155 -4.50 64.17 13.55
CA ILE A 155 -3.54 64.81 12.66
C ILE A 155 -3.36 66.26 13.10
N ASP A 156 -2.11 66.69 13.26
CA ASP A 156 -1.72 68.08 13.47
C ASP A 156 -0.59 68.46 12.51
N GLY A 157 -0.51 69.74 12.13
CA GLY A 157 0.48 70.18 11.16
C GLY A 157 0.15 71.50 10.48
N ASN A 158 0.90 71.81 9.43
CA ASN A 158 0.77 73.05 8.68
C ASN A 158 0.42 72.76 7.22
N LEU A 159 -0.58 73.46 6.71
CA LEU A 159 -0.95 73.50 5.31
C LEU A 159 -0.63 74.88 4.75
N SER A 160 0.36 74.99 3.87
CA SER A 160 0.63 76.20 3.09
C SER A 160 -0.12 76.16 1.75
N ILE A 161 -0.79 77.25 1.43
CA ILE A 161 -1.56 77.44 0.20
C ILE A 161 -1.04 78.67 -0.53
N ASN A 162 -0.38 78.49 -1.67
CA ASN A 162 -0.07 79.59 -2.57
C ASN A 162 -1.31 79.97 -3.36
N THR A 163 -1.94 81.10 -2.99
CA THR A 163 -3.24 81.49 -3.56
C THR A 163 -3.18 81.89 -5.04
N LYS A 164 -1.98 82.11 -5.61
CA LYS A 164 -1.81 82.47 -7.02
C LYS A 164 -1.57 81.24 -7.90
N SER A 165 -0.67 80.35 -7.49
CA SER A 165 -0.34 79.15 -8.26
C SER A 165 -1.20 77.93 -7.92
N GLU A 166 -2.09 78.06 -6.94
CA GLU A 166 -2.91 76.96 -6.39
C GLU A 166 -2.05 75.73 -6.02
N PHE A 167 -0.88 76.01 -5.43
CA PHE A 167 -0.01 74.99 -4.86
C PHE A 167 -0.36 74.80 -3.39
N TYR A 168 -0.63 73.56 -3.00
CA TYR A 168 -0.97 73.19 -1.63
C TYR A 168 0.14 72.27 -1.12
N TYR A 169 0.68 72.58 0.04
CA TYR A 169 1.71 71.77 0.70
C TYR A 169 1.33 71.56 2.16
N PHE A 170 1.08 70.32 2.54
CA PHE A 170 0.81 69.90 3.90
C PHE A 170 2.03 69.19 4.47
N GLN A 171 2.38 69.52 5.71
CA GLN A 171 3.36 68.79 6.51
C GLN A 171 2.83 68.63 7.93
N GLY A 172 2.76 67.40 8.44
CA GLY A 172 2.20 67.15 9.75
C GLY A 172 2.49 65.75 10.28
N ARG A 173 2.00 65.51 11.50
CA ARG A 173 2.09 64.22 12.19
C ARG A 173 0.69 63.66 12.38
N ALA A 174 0.55 62.37 12.09
CA ALA A 174 -0.61 61.57 12.42
C ALA A 174 -0.28 60.67 13.62
N SER A 175 -1.18 60.59 14.58
CA SER A 175 -1.02 59.78 15.80
C SER A 175 -2.34 59.11 16.17
N GLY A 176 -2.29 57.80 16.36
CA GLY A 176 -3.42 56.97 16.79
C GLY A 176 -2.96 55.70 17.50
N GLU A 177 -3.90 54.91 18.01
CA GLU A 177 -3.59 53.68 18.73
C GLU A 177 -2.97 52.61 17.82
N LEU A 178 -3.45 52.49 16.58
CA LEU A 178 -3.03 51.45 15.65
C LEU A 178 -1.81 51.82 14.80
N LEU A 179 -1.64 53.12 14.52
CA LEU A 179 -0.54 53.63 13.71
C LEU A 179 -0.19 55.08 14.05
N ASP A 180 1.05 55.45 13.78
CA ASP A 180 1.57 56.81 13.86
C ASP A 180 2.59 57.05 12.73
N PHE A 181 2.63 58.26 12.17
CA PHE A 181 3.54 58.62 11.08
C PHE A 181 3.67 60.14 10.90
N ASN A 182 4.74 60.55 10.21
CA ASN A 182 4.89 61.89 9.65
C ASN A 182 4.44 61.88 8.18
N ALA A 183 3.77 62.93 7.71
CA ALA A 183 3.33 63.02 6.32
C ALA A 183 3.62 64.39 5.71
N SER A 184 4.08 64.35 4.47
CA SER A 184 4.24 65.49 3.58
C SER A 184 3.42 65.24 2.31
N ILE A 185 2.48 66.11 2.00
CA ILE A 185 1.59 65.99 0.84
C ILE A 185 1.67 67.29 0.04
N SER A 186 1.92 67.17 -1.26
CA SER A 186 1.87 68.30 -2.19
C SER A 186 0.81 68.07 -3.25
N TYR A 187 0.08 69.13 -3.60
CA TYR A 187 -0.96 69.09 -4.63
C TYR A 187 -0.86 70.32 -5.55
N LYS A 188 -0.79 70.08 -6.86
CA LYS A 188 -0.74 71.12 -7.90
C LYS A 188 -1.28 70.59 -9.22
N ASP A 189 -2.11 71.38 -9.92
CA ASP A 189 -2.55 71.05 -11.28
C ASP A 189 -3.11 69.62 -11.40
N LYS A 190 -3.89 69.17 -10.40
CA LYS A 190 -4.43 67.81 -10.28
C LYS A 190 -3.39 66.69 -10.09
N ASN A 191 -2.14 67.03 -9.82
CA ASN A 191 -1.10 66.08 -9.41
C ASN A 191 -0.95 66.09 -7.89
N LEU A 192 -0.85 64.92 -7.28
CA LEU A 192 -0.63 64.74 -5.85
C LEU A 192 0.63 63.90 -5.65
N ALA A 193 1.59 64.43 -4.90
CA ALA A 193 2.73 63.64 -4.42
C ALA A 193 2.63 63.53 -2.91
N TYR A 194 2.85 62.32 -2.38
CA TYR A 194 2.81 62.05 -0.95
C TYR A 194 4.10 61.36 -0.51
N LYS A 195 4.55 61.71 0.69
CA LYS A 195 5.63 61.04 1.40
C LYS A 195 5.20 60.86 2.85
N ILE A 196 5.15 59.62 3.29
CA ILE A 196 4.92 59.21 4.66
C ILE A 196 6.28 58.75 5.19
N GLU A 197 6.65 59.19 6.38
CA GLU A 197 7.93 58.91 7.03
C GLU A 197 7.68 58.42 8.46
N ASP A 198 8.58 57.59 8.98
CA ASP A 198 8.49 57.02 10.33
C ASP A 198 7.14 56.34 10.62
N LEU A 199 6.60 55.60 9.65
CA LEU A 199 5.30 54.93 9.81
C LEU A 199 5.44 53.71 10.70
N ASN A 200 4.84 53.77 11.88
CA ASN A 200 4.74 52.65 12.81
C ASN A 200 3.34 52.08 12.75
N ILE A 201 3.21 50.77 12.48
CA ILE A 201 1.93 50.06 12.48
C ILE A 201 2.01 48.93 13.51
N ARG A 202 1.11 48.96 14.49
CA ARG A 202 1.05 48.01 15.60
C ARG A 202 0.10 46.84 15.33
N ASN A 203 -0.84 47.01 14.40
CA ASN A 203 -1.78 45.96 13.99
C ASN A 203 -2.23 46.15 12.54
N ILE A 204 -1.50 45.53 11.60
CA ILE A 204 -1.76 45.67 10.16
C ILE A 204 -3.15 45.17 9.75
N MET A 205 -3.65 44.13 10.41
CA MET A 205 -4.93 43.48 10.07
C MET A 205 -6.11 44.41 10.37
N GLU A 206 -6.12 45.07 11.52
CA GLU A 206 -7.16 46.06 11.84
C GLU A 206 -7.06 47.31 10.95
N ILE A 207 -5.85 47.73 10.58
CA ILE A 207 -5.66 48.82 9.60
C ILE A 207 -6.25 48.44 8.24
N PHE A 208 -5.89 47.27 7.69
CA PHE A 208 -6.39 46.82 6.39
C PHE A 208 -7.92 46.65 6.42
N LYS A 209 -8.47 46.13 7.53
CA LYS A 209 -9.92 46.05 7.74
C LYS A 209 -10.61 47.42 7.76
N ARG A 210 -10.01 48.45 8.36
CA ARG A 210 -10.54 49.83 8.34
C ARG A 210 -10.45 50.45 6.95
N VAL A 211 -9.32 50.27 6.25
CA VAL A 211 -9.10 50.79 4.89
C VAL A 211 -10.05 50.13 3.88
N ASN A 212 -10.20 48.81 3.94
CA ASN A 212 -11.07 48.02 3.06
C ASN A 212 -12.56 48.39 3.13
N LYS A 213 -13.01 49.10 4.17
CA LYS A 213 -14.39 49.64 4.22
C LYS A 213 -14.65 50.71 3.16
N ARG A 214 -13.60 51.37 2.67
CA ARG A 214 -13.71 52.56 1.80
C ARG A 214 -12.86 52.45 0.53
N ILE A 215 -11.77 51.68 0.56
CA ILE A 215 -10.85 51.48 -0.57
C ILE A 215 -10.61 49.98 -0.71
N GLU A 216 -10.95 49.41 -1.86
CA GLU A 216 -10.68 48.01 -2.17
C GLU A 216 -9.17 47.83 -2.39
N LEU A 217 -8.49 47.19 -1.43
CA LEU A 217 -7.08 46.80 -1.59
C LEU A 217 -7.00 45.57 -2.51
N PRO A 218 -5.96 45.46 -3.37
CA PRO A 218 -5.74 44.26 -4.17
C PRO A 218 -5.77 43.01 -3.31
N GLN A 219 -6.51 41.99 -3.76
CA GLN A 219 -6.76 40.79 -2.95
C GLN A 219 -5.45 40.12 -2.50
N SER A 220 -4.47 40.05 -3.41
CA SER A 220 -3.13 39.51 -3.16
C SER A 220 -2.39 40.27 -2.06
N LEU A 221 -2.45 41.60 -2.05
CA LEU A 221 -1.80 42.41 -1.02
C LEU A 221 -2.45 42.16 0.35
N ASN A 222 -3.79 42.15 0.40
CA ASN A 222 -4.53 41.89 1.63
C ASN A 222 -4.24 40.49 2.18
N LEU A 223 -4.32 39.45 1.33
CA LEU A 223 -4.05 38.07 1.71
C LEU A 223 -2.61 37.92 2.24
N TRP A 224 -1.62 38.42 1.50
CA TRP A 224 -0.23 38.18 1.86
C TRP A 224 0.24 39.02 3.05
N VAL A 225 -0.06 40.30 3.08
CA VAL A 225 0.48 41.19 4.13
C VAL A 225 -0.31 41.08 5.44
N ALA A 226 -1.63 40.90 5.38
CA ALA A 226 -2.45 40.85 6.60
C ALA A 226 -2.59 39.43 7.19
N TYR A 227 -2.57 38.38 6.35
CA TYR A 227 -2.88 37.02 6.80
C TYR A 227 -1.73 36.02 6.62
N ARG A 228 -1.11 35.94 5.44
CA ARG A 228 -0.10 34.89 5.15
C ARG A 228 1.29 35.22 5.70
N ALA A 229 1.75 36.47 5.64
CA ALA A 229 3.06 36.94 6.12
C ALA A 229 2.91 37.98 7.25
N LYS A 230 2.16 37.60 8.29
CA LYS A 230 1.81 38.50 9.40
C LYS A 230 3.01 38.74 10.33
N GLY A 231 3.29 40.00 10.60
CA GLY A 231 4.21 40.46 11.65
C GLY A 231 3.49 41.06 12.86
N GLU A 232 4.24 41.25 13.94
CA GLU A 232 3.74 41.87 15.18
C GLU A 232 3.88 43.40 15.16
N PHE A 233 4.87 43.92 14.45
CA PHE A 233 5.14 45.36 14.35
C PHE A 233 5.78 45.68 13.01
N TYR A 234 5.30 46.72 12.34
CA TYR A 234 5.83 47.20 11.06
C TYR A 234 6.33 48.63 11.25
N HIS A 235 7.55 48.88 10.79
CA HIS A 235 8.13 50.21 10.67
C HIS A 235 8.47 50.45 9.21
N LEU A 236 7.99 51.55 8.63
CA LEU A 236 8.48 52.04 7.34
C LEU A 236 9.25 53.33 7.56
N ASP A 237 10.52 53.34 7.15
CA ASP A 237 11.36 54.53 7.11
C ASP A 237 10.70 55.58 6.20
N TYR A 238 10.17 55.12 5.07
CA TYR A 238 9.34 55.92 4.19
C TYR A 238 8.35 55.09 3.37
N LEU A 239 7.28 55.73 2.92
CA LEU A 239 6.35 55.30 1.89
C LEU A 239 5.99 56.52 1.04
N GLN A 240 6.27 56.47 -0.25
CA GLN A 240 6.03 57.60 -1.15
C GLN A 240 5.43 57.16 -2.48
N GLY A 241 4.73 58.09 -3.12
CA GLY A 241 4.13 57.86 -4.43
C GLY A 241 3.56 59.13 -5.04
N PHE A 242 2.93 58.96 -6.20
CA PHE A 242 2.47 60.05 -7.04
C PHE A 242 1.15 59.67 -7.74
N ILE A 243 0.22 60.61 -7.84
CA ILE A 243 -1.08 60.43 -8.49
C ILE A 243 -1.31 61.60 -9.46
N ASP A 244 -1.70 61.31 -10.70
CA ASP A 244 -2.14 62.28 -11.71
C ASP A 244 -3.65 62.12 -11.92
N PHE A 245 -4.44 62.94 -11.20
CA PHE A 245 -5.90 62.94 -11.34
C PHE A 245 -6.37 63.53 -12.67
N ALA A 246 -5.50 64.14 -13.49
CA ALA A 246 -5.89 64.61 -14.83
C ALA A 246 -5.94 63.46 -15.84
N LYS A 247 -5.09 62.45 -15.66
CA LYS A 247 -5.03 61.24 -16.50
C LYS A 247 -5.71 60.01 -15.89
N ASP A 248 -6.24 60.15 -14.68
CA ASP A 248 -6.76 59.04 -13.88
C ASP A 248 -5.70 57.92 -13.69
N ASN A 249 -4.46 58.32 -13.44
CA ASN A 249 -3.32 57.41 -13.28
C ASN A 249 -2.73 57.54 -11.87
N TYR A 250 -2.75 56.43 -11.13
CA TYR A 250 -2.30 56.34 -9.75
C TYR A 250 -0.82 55.94 -9.62
N TYR A 251 -0.13 55.69 -10.74
CA TYR A 251 1.29 55.30 -10.81
C TYR A 251 1.69 54.30 -9.71
N LEU A 252 0.92 53.21 -9.60
CA LEU A 252 1.13 52.18 -8.56
C LEU A 252 2.56 51.60 -8.62
N ASP A 253 3.14 51.57 -9.82
CA ASP A 253 4.54 51.16 -10.08
C ASP A 253 5.58 52.09 -9.46
N ASN A 254 5.22 53.36 -9.22
CA ASN A 254 6.11 54.36 -8.64
C ASN A 254 5.99 54.42 -7.11
N ILE A 255 5.14 53.59 -6.50
CA ILE A 255 5.07 53.47 -5.04
C ILE A 255 6.38 52.82 -4.58
N SER A 256 7.07 53.49 -3.67
CA SER A 256 8.28 52.97 -3.06
C SER A 256 8.20 53.06 -1.54
N ALA A 257 8.62 52.01 -0.86
CA ALA A 257 8.69 51.96 0.59
C ALA A 257 9.89 51.15 1.06
N SER A 258 10.42 51.49 2.23
CA SER A 258 11.49 50.74 2.89
C SER A 258 11.26 50.71 4.38
N GLY A 259 11.67 49.63 5.05
CA GLY A 259 11.58 49.52 6.50
C GLY A 259 11.77 48.09 6.99
N TYR A 260 11.20 47.76 8.15
CA TYR A 260 11.31 46.43 8.73
C TYR A 260 10.03 45.97 9.44
N VAL A 261 9.93 44.66 9.62
CA VAL A 261 8.87 43.98 10.36
C VAL A 261 9.48 43.03 11.36
N ASN A 262 8.96 43.05 12.59
CA ASN A 262 9.40 42.16 13.66
C ASN A 262 8.47 40.94 13.76
N ASN A 263 9.07 39.80 14.08
CA ASN A 263 8.40 38.53 14.38
C ASN A 263 7.41 38.09 13.30
N VAL A 264 7.87 38.04 12.05
CA VAL A 264 7.04 37.63 10.91
C VAL A 264 6.83 36.12 10.95
N LYS A 265 5.57 35.72 10.83
CA LYS A 265 5.14 34.32 10.71
C LYS A 265 4.51 34.14 9.34
N VAL A 266 5.20 33.40 8.48
CA VAL A 266 4.73 33.11 7.12
C VAL A 266 4.05 31.74 7.10
N ARG A 267 2.85 31.67 6.53
CA ARG A 267 2.10 30.43 6.28
C ARG A 267 1.54 30.46 4.87
N LEU A 268 1.70 29.37 4.13
CA LEU A 268 1.09 29.18 2.81
C LEU A 268 -0.39 28.79 2.95
N ASP A 269 -0.70 27.96 3.96
CA ASP A 269 -2.05 27.61 4.39
C ASP A 269 -2.15 27.66 5.93
N ASP A 270 -3.36 27.76 6.46
CA ASP A 270 -3.70 27.80 7.87
C ASP A 270 -3.26 26.52 8.62
N LYS A 271 -3.18 25.38 7.93
CA LYS A 271 -2.74 24.10 8.52
C LYS A 271 -1.22 23.96 8.60
N MET A 272 -0.48 24.76 7.82
CA MET A 272 0.98 24.76 7.80
C MET A 272 1.52 25.36 9.10
N ASN A 273 2.61 24.77 9.62
CA ASN A 273 3.38 25.44 10.67
C ASN A 273 3.97 26.75 10.12
N ALA A 274 4.18 27.75 10.98
CA ALA A 274 4.76 29.00 10.52
C ALA A 274 6.24 28.83 10.13
N ILE A 275 6.63 29.50 9.05
CA ILE A 275 8.02 29.92 8.86
C ILE A 275 8.22 31.13 9.75
N GLU A 276 9.16 31.05 10.68
CA GLU A 276 9.44 32.09 11.65
C GLU A 276 10.63 32.94 11.19
N ILE A 277 10.40 34.23 11.02
CA ILE A 277 11.40 35.23 10.62
C ILE A 277 11.45 36.29 11.72
N PRO A 278 12.45 36.26 12.62
CA PRO A 278 12.52 37.19 13.76
C PRO A 278 12.55 38.66 13.36
N LYS A 279 13.26 38.97 12.26
CA LYS A 279 13.32 40.32 11.69
C LYS A 279 13.36 40.20 10.17
N LEU A 280 12.50 40.97 9.52
CA LEU A 280 12.35 41.04 8.08
C LEU A 280 12.49 42.50 7.63
N ASP A 281 13.51 42.80 6.82
CA ASP A 281 13.61 44.09 6.15
C ASP A 281 12.77 44.06 4.86
N LEU A 282 11.94 45.08 4.66
CA LEU A 282 11.02 45.22 3.54
C LEU A 282 11.52 46.29 2.58
N ASN A 283 11.50 45.99 1.29
CA ASN A 283 11.73 46.99 0.24
C ASN A 283 10.69 46.84 -0.87
N LEU A 284 9.83 47.85 -1.02
CA LEU A 284 8.88 47.97 -2.13
C LEU A 284 9.44 48.93 -3.16
N ASN A 285 9.62 48.47 -4.39
CA ASN A 285 10.00 49.32 -5.52
C ASN A 285 9.56 48.68 -6.84
N LYS A 286 8.98 49.45 -7.77
CA LYS A 286 8.50 48.95 -9.07
C LYS A 286 7.58 47.73 -8.92
N GLN A 287 6.59 47.83 -8.02
CA GLN A 287 5.65 46.76 -7.64
C GLN A 287 6.28 45.48 -7.05
N LYS A 288 7.60 45.42 -6.86
CA LYS A 288 8.30 44.30 -6.24
C LYS A 288 8.49 44.56 -4.76
N LEU A 289 8.01 43.64 -3.92
CA LEU A 289 8.23 43.65 -2.47
C LEU A 289 9.23 42.57 -2.10
N ASP A 290 10.47 42.99 -1.90
CA ASP A 290 11.58 42.12 -1.48
C ASP A 290 11.54 41.88 0.02
N PHE A 291 11.62 40.60 0.40
CA PHE A 291 11.74 40.15 1.79
C PHE A 291 13.19 39.79 2.09
N VAL A 292 13.88 40.66 2.82
CA VAL A 292 15.29 40.49 3.18
C VAL A 292 15.38 40.09 4.65
N PHE A 293 15.94 38.91 4.93
CA PHE A 293 16.06 38.41 6.30
C PHE A 293 17.39 37.67 6.49
N ASN A 294 17.94 37.76 7.70
CA ASN A 294 19.18 37.05 8.07
C ASN A 294 18.90 35.69 8.73
N LYS A 295 17.69 35.49 9.25
CA LYS A 295 17.27 34.27 9.93
C LYS A 295 15.84 33.90 9.55
N ALA A 296 15.64 32.65 9.17
CA ALA A 296 14.33 32.07 8.94
C ALA A 296 14.33 30.60 9.36
N PHE A 297 13.23 30.13 9.97
CA PHE A 297 13.14 28.76 10.45
C PHE A 297 11.80 28.13 10.09
N TYR A 298 11.81 26.85 9.70
CA TYR A 298 10.60 26.06 9.52
C TYR A 298 10.75 24.72 10.23
N ASN A 299 9.92 24.48 11.26
CA ASN A 299 10.00 23.26 12.08
C ASN A 299 11.43 22.94 12.59
N GLY A 300 12.17 24.00 12.96
CA GLY A 300 13.57 23.90 13.40
C GLY A 300 14.60 23.77 12.27
N ALA A 301 14.19 23.62 11.00
CA ALA A 301 15.09 23.70 9.86
C ALA A 301 15.50 25.14 9.59
N ASP A 302 16.80 25.36 9.37
CA ASP A 302 17.33 26.66 8.96
C ASP A 302 16.99 26.94 7.49
N LEU A 303 16.32 28.07 7.24
CA LEU A 303 15.95 28.60 5.94
C LEU A 303 16.62 29.95 5.65
N SER A 304 17.64 30.36 6.42
CA SER A 304 18.25 31.69 6.35
C SER A 304 18.91 32.00 5.00
N SER A 305 19.23 30.99 4.20
CA SER A 305 19.76 31.15 2.82
C SER A 305 18.67 31.23 1.75
N SER A 306 17.40 31.20 2.15
CA SER A 306 16.25 31.26 1.25
C SER A 306 16.00 32.69 0.75
N LYS A 307 15.23 32.81 -0.33
CA LYS A 307 14.80 34.11 -0.87
C LYS A 307 13.31 34.10 -1.12
N VAL A 308 12.66 35.21 -0.81
CA VAL A 308 11.23 35.41 -1.08
C VAL A 308 11.01 36.84 -1.57
N TYR A 309 10.14 37.01 -2.57
CA TYR A 309 9.59 38.32 -2.90
C TYR A 309 8.24 38.17 -3.59
N LEU A 310 7.41 39.20 -3.47
CA LEU A 310 6.19 39.36 -4.25
C LEU A 310 6.49 40.26 -5.46
N TYR A 311 5.93 39.94 -6.62
CA TYR A 311 6.06 40.74 -7.84
C TYR A 311 4.69 41.16 -8.36
N ASP A 312 4.65 42.26 -9.12
CA ASP A 312 3.45 42.81 -9.75
C ASP A 312 2.26 42.97 -8.78
N LEU A 313 2.54 43.39 -7.55
CA LEU A 313 1.59 43.41 -6.42
C LEU A 313 0.29 44.16 -6.65
N PHE A 314 0.29 45.13 -7.56
CA PHE A 314 -0.87 45.98 -7.85
C PHE A 314 -1.55 45.62 -9.17
N ASP A 315 -1.11 44.56 -9.86
CA ASP A 315 -1.73 44.01 -11.07
C ASP A 315 -2.23 42.59 -10.78
N GLU A 316 -3.53 42.45 -10.48
CA GLU A 316 -4.13 41.15 -10.12
C GLU A 316 -3.99 40.07 -11.19
N LYS A 317 -3.73 40.45 -12.45
CA LYS A 317 -3.52 39.50 -13.55
C LYS A 317 -2.08 39.01 -13.64
N LYS A 318 -1.15 39.64 -12.94
CA LYS A 318 0.30 39.32 -12.98
C LYS A 318 0.92 39.05 -11.62
N ALA A 319 0.23 39.41 -10.54
CA ALA A 319 0.73 39.26 -9.19
C ALA A 319 1.12 37.80 -8.90
N GLY A 320 2.25 37.62 -8.22
CA GLY A 320 2.72 36.31 -7.80
C GLY A 320 3.82 36.37 -6.76
N ILE A 321 4.31 35.19 -6.40
CA ILE A 321 5.37 34.98 -5.43
C ILE A 321 6.53 34.20 -6.04
N TYR A 322 7.74 34.63 -5.72
CA TYR A 322 8.95 33.87 -5.95
C TYR A 322 9.47 33.35 -4.62
N LEU A 323 9.79 32.05 -4.58
CA LEU A 323 10.34 31.34 -3.43
C LEU A 323 11.59 30.61 -3.88
N ARG A 324 12.70 30.80 -3.18
CA ARG A 324 13.86 29.92 -3.25
C ARG A 324 14.10 29.32 -1.87
N ILE A 325 13.72 28.07 -1.67
CA ILE A 325 13.79 27.33 -0.42
C ILE A 325 15.13 26.61 -0.35
N LYS A 326 16.07 27.21 0.37
CA LYS A 326 17.42 26.69 0.55
C LYS A 326 17.65 26.28 2.00
N SER A 327 17.93 25.00 2.21
CA SER A 327 18.17 24.43 3.53
C SER A 327 19.11 23.24 3.45
N ASP A 328 19.93 23.03 4.47
CA ASP A 328 20.71 21.78 4.62
C ASP A 328 19.89 20.66 5.30
N ASN A 329 18.70 20.96 5.83
CA ASN A 329 17.85 20.00 6.52
C ASN A 329 16.37 20.42 6.49
N LEU A 330 15.84 20.67 5.29
CA LEU A 330 14.43 20.95 5.07
C LEU A 330 13.57 19.84 5.68
N LYS A 331 12.52 20.23 6.41
CA LYS A 331 11.48 19.32 6.90
C LYS A 331 10.31 19.33 5.93
N PHE A 332 10.36 18.50 4.90
CA PHE A 332 9.27 18.40 3.92
C PHE A 332 8.15 17.48 4.43
N ASP A 333 7.45 17.92 5.48
CA ASP A 333 6.41 17.12 6.14
C ASP A 333 5.07 17.15 5.39
N GLU A 334 4.10 16.37 5.89
CA GLU A 334 2.76 16.31 5.31
C GLU A 334 2.05 17.68 5.29
N LYS A 335 2.31 18.54 6.28
CA LYS A 335 1.68 19.87 6.35
C LYS A 335 2.22 20.80 5.28
N LEU A 336 3.54 20.80 5.05
CA LEU A 336 4.15 21.56 3.95
C LEU A 336 3.71 21.01 2.59
N ALA A 337 3.68 19.69 2.42
CA ALA A 337 3.23 19.06 1.18
C ALA A 337 1.80 19.49 0.82
N LYS A 338 0.86 19.37 1.77
CA LYS A 338 -0.54 19.82 1.60
C LYS A 338 -0.65 21.32 1.32
N ALA A 339 0.12 22.14 2.02
CA ALA A 339 0.07 23.59 1.82
C ALA A 339 0.54 24.04 0.42
N LEU A 340 1.37 23.25 -0.26
CA LEU A 340 1.80 23.53 -1.63
C LEU A 340 0.78 23.08 -2.69
N GLU A 341 -0.13 22.14 -2.36
CA GLU A 341 -1.20 21.71 -3.26
C GLU A 341 -2.15 22.87 -3.62
N ASP A 342 -2.42 23.76 -2.66
CA ASP A 342 -3.21 24.99 -2.86
C ASP A 342 -2.59 25.95 -3.90
N TYR A 343 -1.31 25.76 -4.20
CA TYR A 343 -0.55 26.53 -5.18
C TYR A 343 -0.17 25.67 -6.40
N HIS A 344 -0.98 24.64 -6.68
CA HIS A 344 -0.82 23.64 -7.74
C HIS A 344 0.60 23.03 -7.86
N PHE A 345 1.31 22.90 -6.74
CA PHE A 345 2.56 22.17 -6.65
C PHE A 345 2.37 20.94 -5.75
N SER A 346 2.41 19.74 -6.34
CA SER A 346 2.28 18.49 -5.61
C SER A 346 3.44 17.54 -5.93
N LEU A 347 4.11 17.05 -4.89
CA LEU A 347 5.02 15.91 -4.99
C LEU A 347 4.30 14.65 -4.49
N PRO A 348 4.55 13.46 -5.08
CA PRO A 348 3.84 12.23 -4.71
C PRO A 348 4.30 11.65 -3.36
N PHE A 349 5.10 12.37 -2.58
CA PHE A 349 5.64 11.92 -1.31
C PHE A 349 5.82 13.08 -0.34
N TYR A 350 5.85 12.77 0.97
CA TYR A 350 6.35 13.66 2.02
C TYR A 350 7.34 12.89 2.90
N GLN A 351 8.16 13.62 3.64
CA GLN A 351 9.18 13.09 4.53
C GLN A 351 8.55 12.61 5.85
N LYS A 352 8.82 11.37 6.24
CA LYS A 352 8.53 10.85 7.58
C LYS A 352 9.72 11.03 8.53
N SER A 353 10.94 10.81 8.04
CA SER A 353 12.18 10.92 8.82
C SER A 353 13.40 11.22 7.95
N GLY A 354 14.57 11.43 8.57
CA GLY A 354 15.85 11.66 7.88
C GLY A 354 16.18 13.12 7.62
N LYS A 355 17.07 13.35 6.64
CA LYS A 355 17.51 14.69 6.22
C LYS A 355 17.23 14.91 4.74
N ILE A 356 16.78 16.12 4.41
CA ILE A 356 16.62 16.59 3.04
C ILE A 356 17.34 17.92 2.92
N LYS A 357 18.41 17.95 2.12
CA LYS A 357 19.03 19.20 1.69
C LYS A 357 18.32 19.70 0.44
N SER A 358 17.94 20.97 0.40
CA SER A 358 17.17 21.55 -0.68
C SER A 358 17.80 22.82 -1.23
N ASP A 359 17.69 22.99 -2.55
CA ASP A 359 17.75 24.27 -3.24
C ASP A 359 16.63 24.24 -4.28
N LEU A 360 15.43 24.63 -3.85
CA LEU A 360 14.20 24.55 -4.64
C LEU A 360 13.72 25.97 -4.96
N GLU A 361 13.55 26.27 -6.22
CA GLU A 361 13.01 27.52 -6.74
C GLU A 361 11.59 27.28 -7.25
N LEU A 362 10.65 28.12 -6.79
CA LEU A 362 9.25 28.13 -7.17
C LEU A 362 8.88 29.56 -7.56
N LYS A 363 8.24 29.73 -8.70
CA LYS A 363 7.59 30.98 -9.11
C LYS A 363 6.13 30.65 -9.35
N ILE A 364 5.25 31.28 -8.58
CA ILE A 364 3.83 30.95 -8.50
C ILE A 364 3.05 32.24 -8.77
N ASP A 365 2.31 32.23 -9.86
CA ASP A 365 1.34 33.28 -10.18
C ASP A 365 0.06 33.07 -9.36
N PHE A 366 -0.56 34.15 -8.86
CA PHE A 366 -1.77 34.05 -8.03
C PHE A 366 -3.08 33.92 -8.82
N HIS A 367 -3.04 34.04 -10.15
CA HIS A 367 -4.22 33.99 -11.00
C HIS A 367 -4.43 32.60 -11.60
N ASP A 368 -5.68 32.20 -11.80
CA ASP A 368 -6.07 30.84 -12.22
C ASP A 368 -5.51 30.39 -13.59
N LYS A 369 -4.98 31.33 -14.40
CA LYS A 369 -4.37 31.04 -15.72
C LYS A 369 -2.84 31.08 -15.69
N GLY A 370 -2.25 31.29 -14.52
CA GLY A 370 -0.82 31.46 -14.35
C GLY A 370 -0.06 30.17 -14.52
N GLU A 371 1.18 30.27 -14.99
CA GLU A 371 2.08 29.12 -15.07
C GLU A 371 2.90 29.07 -13.78
N ILE A 372 3.03 27.88 -13.19
CA ILE A 372 3.95 27.67 -12.09
C ILE A 372 5.25 27.14 -12.67
N SER A 373 6.35 27.84 -12.39
CA SER A 373 7.68 27.34 -12.73
C SER A 373 8.39 26.85 -11.49
N TYR A 374 8.85 25.60 -11.52
CA TYR A 374 9.62 25.04 -10.43
C TYR A 374 10.88 24.35 -10.95
N SER A 375 11.98 24.56 -10.24
CA SER A 375 13.26 23.91 -10.53
C SER A 375 14.05 23.75 -9.24
N GLY A 376 14.89 22.72 -9.14
CA GLY A 376 15.70 22.58 -7.94
C GLY A 376 16.35 21.23 -7.77
N ILE A 377 17.06 21.12 -6.67
CA ILE A 377 17.77 19.90 -6.27
C ILE A 377 17.38 19.56 -4.83
N LEU A 378 17.01 18.31 -4.61
CA LEU A 378 16.81 17.72 -3.29
C LEU A 378 17.82 16.58 -3.11
N ALA A 379 18.61 16.63 -2.04
CA ALA A 379 19.48 15.52 -1.64
C ALA A 379 18.91 14.89 -0.37
N LEU A 380 18.50 13.63 -0.48
CA LEU A 380 17.94 12.84 0.60
C LEU A 380 19.03 11.99 1.22
N GLU A 381 19.10 11.96 2.55
CA GLU A 381 20.05 11.14 3.32
C GLU A 381 19.33 10.45 4.48
N ASN A 382 19.43 9.11 4.52
CA ASN A 382 18.78 8.25 5.52
C ASN A 382 17.31 8.65 5.76
N ALA A 383 16.56 8.82 4.66
CA ALA A 383 15.22 9.35 4.67
C ALA A 383 14.18 8.24 4.48
N SER A 384 13.08 8.34 5.23
CA SER A 384 11.87 7.57 4.97
C SER A 384 10.79 8.50 4.43
N ILE A 385 10.06 8.04 3.40
CA ILE A 385 9.03 8.81 2.71
C ILE A 385 7.65 8.15 2.84
N SER A 386 6.60 8.89 2.50
CA SER A 386 5.23 8.41 2.60
C SER A 386 4.83 7.34 1.58
N LEU A 387 5.48 7.31 0.42
CA LEU A 387 5.09 6.47 -0.73
C LEU A 387 5.15 4.96 -0.43
N ALA A 388 6.18 4.52 0.29
CA ALA A 388 6.42 3.12 0.62
C ALA A 388 7.37 3.00 1.81
N ASP A 389 7.38 1.83 2.45
CA ASP A 389 8.29 1.54 3.57
C ASP A 389 9.69 1.18 3.06
N PHE A 390 10.30 2.14 2.34
CA PHE A 390 11.70 2.09 1.95
C PHE A 390 12.51 3.04 2.81
N ASN A 391 13.64 2.55 3.28
CA ASN A 391 14.70 3.41 3.78
C ASN A 391 15.56 3.86 2.60
N ILE A 392 15.58 5.16 2.32
CA ILE A 392 16.42 5.78 1.29
C ILE A 392 17.73 6.19 1.95
N THR A 393 18.78 5.41 1.73
CA THR A 393 20.11 5.71 2.28
C THR A 393 20.66 7.01 1.68
N LYS A 394 20.52 7.17 0.37
CA LYS A 394 20.92 8.35 -0.40
C LYS A 394 20.04 8.48 -1.64
N ALA A 395 19.74 9.70 -2.08
CA ALA A 395 19.19 9.99 -3.41
C ALA A 395 19.38 11.47 -3.78
N PHE A 396 19.64 11.76 -5.05
CA PHE A 396 19.69 13.13 -5.57
C PHE A 396 18.56 13.33 -6.58
N VAL A 397 17.58 14.14 -6.21
CA VAL A 397 16.45 14.48 -7.07
C VAL A 397 16.72 15.83 -7.72
N LYS A 398 16.72 15.89 -9.05
CA LYS A 398 16.78 17.11 -9.84
C LYS A 398 15.44 17.32 -10.50
N LEU A 399 14.83 18.47 -10.23
CA LEU A 399 13.54 18.87 -10.75
C LEU A 399 13.74 20.05 -11.71
N ASN A 400 13.18 19.96 -12.90
CA ASN A 400 13.13 21.06 -13.86
C ASN A 400 11.81 20.99 -14.62
N GLN A 401 10.81 21.74 -14.18
CA GLN A 401 9.46 21.68 -14.73
C GLN A 401 8.95 20.23 -14.76
N ASN A 402 8.53 19.76 -15.93
CA ASN A 402 7.97 18.42 -16.11
C ASN A 402 9.03 17.30 -16.08
N ASP A 403 10.33 17.63 -16.06
CA ASP A 403 11.41 16.65 -16.00
C ASP A 403 11.90 16.46 -14.56
N LEU A 404 11.72 15.24 -14.02
CA LEU A 404 12.27 14.85 -12.72
C LEU A 404 13.29 13.72 -12.93
N ASN A 405 14.53 13.96 -12.52
CA ASN A 405 15.59 12.97 -12.54
C ASN A 405 15.99 12.58 -11.11
N ILE A 406 16.10 11.29 -10.83
CA ILE A 406 16.63 10.75 -9.59
C ILE A 406 17.97 10.10 -9.92
N GLU A 407 19.03 10.53 -9.25
CA GLU A 407 20.40 10.06 -9.44
C GLU A 407 20.93 9.39 -8.18
N ASN A 408 21.65 8.28 -8.37
CA ASN A 408 22.35 7.53 -7.33
C ASN A 408 21.47 7.18 -6.12
N ALA A 409 20.20 6.86 -6.36
CA ALA A 409 19.28 6.46 -5.30
C ALA A 409 19.65 5.06 -4.81
N SER A 410 19.57 4.87 -3.49
CA SER A 410 19.81 3.59 -2.83
C SER A 410 18.69 3.33 -1.83
N VAL A 411 18.00 2.20 -2.00
CA VAL A 411 16.82 1.84 -1.23
C VAL A 411 16.94 0.45 -0.62
N LYS A 412 16.39 0.32 0.59
CA LYS A 412 16.32 -0.96 1.28
C LYS A 412 15.03 -1.10 2.08
N ASN A 413 14.45 -2.30 2.05
CA ASN A 413 13.40 -2.72 2.97
C ASN A 413 13.58 -4.20 3.37
N SER A 414 12.53 -4.85 3.88
CA SER A 414 12.58 -6.24 4.34
C SER A 414 12.87 -7.28 3.26
N PHE A 415 12.56 -7.00 1.99
CA PHE A 415 12.66 -7.97 0.89
C PHE A 415 13.50 -7.49 -0.30
N LEU A 416 13.79 -6.20 -0.41
CA LEU A 416 14.48 -5.56 -1.54
C LEU A 416 15.63 -4.68 -1.07
N GLU A 417 16.77 -4.82 -1.72
CA GLU A 417 17.90 -3.91 -1.66
C GLU A 417 18.34 -3.57 -3.09
N ALA A 418 18.31 -2.29 -3.46
CA ALA A 418 18.58 -1.85 -4.82
C ALA A 418 19.15 -0.43 -4.90
N ASP A 419 19.97 -0.22 -5.92
CA ASP A 419 20.42 1.10 -6.36
C ASP A 419 19.78 1.45 -7.71
N PHE A 420 19.39 2.70 -7.94
CA PHE A 420 18.78 3.09 -9.21
C PHE A 420 19.03 4.54 -9.61
N ASN A 421 18.90 4.78 -10.91
CA ASN A 421 18.67 6.10 -11.49
C ASN A 421 17.30 6.10 -12.16
N ALA A 422 16.55 7.19 -12.07
CA ALA A 422 15.23 7.27 -12.68
C ALA A 422 15.02 8.60 -13.40
N LYS A 423 14.20 8.57 -14.45
CA LYS A 423 13.73 9.76 -15.17
C LYS A 423 12.22 9.71 -15.26
N PHE A 424 11.57 10.82 -14.94
CA PHE A 424 10.13 10.96 -14.97
C PHE A 424 9.73 12.12 -15.87
N ASP A 425 8.71 11.88 -16.68
CA ASP A 425 7.94 12.90 -17.38
C ASP A 425 6.66 13.11 -16.55
N LEU A 426 6.63 14.18 -15.76
CA LEU A 426 5.53 14.48 -14.85
C LEU A 426 4.23 14.84 -15.60
N GLN A 427 4.35 15.34 -16.83
CA GLN A 427 3.19 15.69 -17.67
C GLN A 427 2.55 14.43 -18.27
N LYS A 428 3.35 13.49 -18.77
CA LYS A 428 2.86 12.19 -19.25
C LYS A 428 2.55 11.22 -18.12
N GLN A 429 2.97 11.54 -16.90
CA GLN A 429 2.82 10.68 -15.72
C GLN A 429 3.51 9.32 -15.93
N GLN A 430 4.73 9.36 -16.46
CA GLN A 430 5.53 8.18 -16.77
C GLN A 430 6.94 8.28 -16.17
N GLY A 431 7.52 7.14 -15.82
CA GLY A 431 8.86 7.06 -15.24
C GLY A 431 9.63 5.83 -15.74
N ASN A 432 10.92 5.99 -15.97
CA ASN A 432 11.82 4.90 -16.34
C ASN A 432 12.97 4.82 -15.33
N PHE A 433 13.17 3.64 -14.76
CA PHE A 433 14.19 3.38 -13.76
C PHE A 433 15.21 2.41 -14.35
N ASN A 434 16.48 2.78 -14.28
CA ASN A 434 17.59 1.84 -14.46
C ASN A 434 18.01 1.36 -13.07
N THR A 435 17.69 0.11 -12.75
CA THR A 435 17.76 -0.44 -11.39
C THR A 435 18.74 -1.60 -11.32
N GLN A 436 19.69 -1.50 -10.41
CA GLN A 436 20.56 -2.58 -9.98
C GLN A 436 20.03 -3.16 -8.66
N ILE A 437 19.39 -4.32 -8.75
CA ILE A 437 18.89 -5.07 -7.61
C ILE A 437 20.05 -5.87 -7.02
N SER A 438 20.52 -5.47 -5.85
CA SER A 438 21.52 -6.20 -5.07
C SER A 438 20.93 -7.52 -4.57
N ARG A 439 19.72 -7.46 -4.00
CA ARG A 439 18.99 -8.65 -3.55
C ARG A 439 17.47 -8.41 -3.54
N LEU A 440 16.70 -9.36 -4.05
CA LEU A 440 15.25 -9.46 -3.92
C LEU A 440 14.93 -10.87 -3.42
N TYR A 441 14.41 -11.00 -2.20
CA TYR A 441 14.19 -12.31 -1.58
C TYR A 441 12.89 -12.38 -0.80
N PHE A 442 12.30 -13.57 -0.77
CA PHE A 442 11.10 -13.89 0.01
C PHE A 442 11.34 -15.14 0.84
N ASP A 443 10.71 -15.20 2.01
CA ASP A 443 10.82 -16.31 2.97
C ASP A 443 12.28 -16.68 3.28
N ASN A 444 13.07 -15.67 3.66
CA ASN A 444 14.51 -15.78 3.91
C ASN A 444 15.35 -16.37 2.74
N GLY A 445 14.80 -16.40 1.53
CA GLY A 445 15.43 -16.93 0.33
C GLY A 445 14.97 -18.34 -0.07
N GLU A 446 14.12 -19.00 0.72
CA GLU A 446 13.62 -20.34 0.39
C GLU A 446 12.65 -20.31 -0.80
N LEU A 447 11.74 -19.33 -0.81
CA LEU A 447 10.78 -19.16 -1.90
C LEU A 447 11.43 -18.51 -3.13
N LEU A 448 12.21 -17.46 -2.94
CA LEU A 448 12.91 -16.74 -4.01
C LEU A 448 14.14 -16.02 -3.42
N ASP A 449 15.28 -16.11 -4.10
CA ASP A 449 16.50 -15.35 -3.77
C ASP A 449 17.21 -14.87 -5.05
N LEU A 450 16.72 -13.74 -5.58
CA LEU A 450 17.32 -13.05 -6.72
C LEU A 450 18.46 -12.15 -6.24
N LYS A 451 19.62 -12.26 -6.88
CA LYS A 451 20.79 -11.43 -6.58
C LYS A 451 21.38 -10.83 -7.85
N ASN A 452 21.94 -9.63 -7.72
CA ASN A 452 22.72 -8.96 -8.76
C ASN A 452 22.00 -8.90 -10.12
N GLN A 453 20.78 -8.37 -10.12
CA GLN A 453 19.97 -8.21 -11.34
C GLN A 453 19.98 -6.77 -11.81
N ASN A 454 20.18 -6.55 -13.10
CA ASN A 454 20.04 -5.25 -13.72
C ASN A 454 18.76 -5.23 -14.55
N VAL A 455 17.84 -4.34 -14.21
CA VAL A 455 16.52 -4.26 -14.85
C VAL A 455 16.12 -2.83 -15.16
N GLU A 456 15.36 -2.69 -16.23
CA GLU A 456 14.64 -1.46 -16.53
C GLU A 456 13.23 -1.63 -15.96
N VAL A 457 12.83 -0.73 -15.06
CA VAL A 457 11.47 -0.69 -14.54
C VAL A 457 10.78 0.50 -15.17
N LYS A 458 9.64 0.26 -15.82
CA LYS A 458 8.82 1.32 -16.42
C LYS A 458 7.56 1.50 -15.58
N LEU A 459 7.29 2.73 -15.20
CA LEU A 459 6.17 3.16 -14.40
C LEU A 459 5.25 4.03 -15.27
N ASP A 460 3.96 3.72 -15.28
CA ASP A 460 2.91 4.57 -15.83
C ASP A 460 1.87 4.80 -14.73
N TYR A 461 1.62 6.05 -14.40
CA TYR A 461 0.63 6.47 -13.39
C TYR A 461 -0.34 7.49 -13.97
N SER A 462 -0.54 7.47 -15.29
CA SER A 462 -1.48 8.37 -15.99
C SER A 462 -2.95 8.07 -15.68
N GLN A 463 -3.24 6.83 -15.29
CA GLN A 463 -4.55 6.41 -14.80
C GLN A 463 -4.36 5.65 -13.47
N ASN A 464 -4.23 4.33 -13.54
CA ASN A 464 -3.84 3.50 -12.41
C ASN A 464 -2.34 3.24 -12.49
N VAL A 465 -1.71 2.98 -11.33
CA VAL A 465 -0.28 2.67 -11.29
C VAL A 465 -0.04 1.32 -11.98
N ASN A 466 0.75 1.36 -13.04
CA ASN A 466 1.22 0.20 -13.78
C ASN A 466 2.75 0.17 -13.75
N ILE A 467 3.32 -0.97 -13.42
CA ILE A 467 4.76 -1.20 -13.43
C ILE A 467 5.04 -2.34 -14.40
N SER A 468 6.00 -2.17 -15.29
CA SER A 468 6.48 -3.24 -16.16
C SER A 468 7.98 -3.41 -16.07
N ILE A 469 8.43 -4.66 -16.11
CA ILE A 469 9.85 -5.04 -16.17
C ILE A 469 10.03 -5.87 -17.44
N PRO A 470 10.40 -5.23 -18.58
CA PRO A 470 10.43 -5.89 -19.88
C PRO A 470 11.35 -7.12 -19.94
N GLN A 471 12.51 -7.05 -19.27
CA GLN A 471 13.46 -8.18 -19.21
C GLN A 471 12.85 -9.44 -18.59
N TRP A 472 11.88 -9.26 -17.69
CA TRP A 472 11.21 -10.36 -17.00
C TRP A 472 9.85 -10.69 -17.63
N ASN A 473 9.42 -9.92 -18.63
CA ASN A 473 8.08 -9.97 -19.20
C ASN A 473 7.00 -9.93 -18.08
N LEU A 474 7.22 -9.04 -17.11
CA LEU A 474 6.40 -8.86 -15.91
C LEU A 474 5.63 -7.55 -16.02
N ILE A 475 4.32 -7.63 -15.76
CA ILE A 475 3.41 -6.47 -15.68
C ILE A 475 2.70 -6.54 -14.34
N LEU A 476 2.71 -5.43 -13.59
CA LEU A 476 2.03 -5.25 -12.31
C LEU A 476 1.04 -4.09 -12.47
N ASN A 477 -0.22 -4.30 -12.12
CA ASN A 477 -1.28 -3.30 -12.13
C ASN A 477 -1.81 -3.10 -10.70
N PHE A 478 -1.94 -1.84 -10.29
CA PHE A 478 -2.37 -1.45 -8.95
C PHE A 478 -3.70 -0.68 -8.93
N LYS A 479 -4.71 -1.14 -9.70
CA LYS A 479 -6.04 -0.52 -9.74
C LYS A 479 -6.91 -0.91 -8.53
N ASP A 480 -7.12 -2.21 -8.35
CA ASP A 480 -7.98 -2.80 -7.30
C ASP A 480 -7.16 -3.88 -6.58
N GLY A 481 -6.16 -3.46 -5.79
CA GLY A 481 -5.11 -4.35 -5.26
C GLY A 481 -3.97 -4.56 -6.26
N LEU A 482 -3.19 -5.62 -6.10
CA LEU A 482 -2.12 -6.00 -7.01
C LEU A 482 -2.60 -7.10 -7.96
N GLU A 483 -2.46 -6.86 -9.26
CA GLU A 483 -2.60 -7.86 -10.32
C GLU A 483 -1.28 -7.97 -11.08
N ALA A 484 -0.65 -9.14 -11.01
CA ALA A 484 0.66 -9.43 -11.58
C ALA A 484 0.56 -10.51 -12.66
N ASN A 485 1.13 -10.22 -13.83
CA ASN A 485 1.22 -11.12 -14.97
C ASN A 485 2.69 -11.32 -15.34
N LEU A 486 3.16 -12.56 -15.22
CA LEU A 486 4.51 -12.96 -15.57
C LEU A 486 4.47 -13.92 -16.75
N ASN A 487 4.77 -13.42 -17.94
CA ASN A 487 4.70 -14.19 -19.19
C ASN A 487 6.00 -14.93 -19.52
N ASN A 488 7.00 -14.88 -18.64
CA ASN A 488 8.24 -15.67 -18.74
C ASN A 488 8.78 -16.02 -17.33
N PRO A 489 8.12 -16.96 -16.63
CA PRO A 489 8.42 -17.30 -15.25
C PRO A 489 9.74 -18.05 -15.04
N LYS A 490 10.36 -18.56 -16.12
CA LYS A 490 11.65 -19.25 -16.10
C LYS A 490 12.72 -18.52 -15.28
N ILE A 491 12.72 -17.19 -15.35
CA ILE A 491 13.67 -16.39 -14.58
C ILE A 491 13.47 -16.60 -13.08
N LEU A 492 12.24 -16.52 -12.56
CA LEU A 492 11.97 -16.70 -11.13
C LEU A 492 12.25 -18.13 -10.67
N PHE A 493 11.90 -19.13 -11.49
CA PHE A 493 12.13 -20.54 -11.14
C PHE A 493 13.62 -20.84 -10.99
N SER A 494 14.46 -20.18 -11.80
CA SER A 494 15.92 -20.27 -11.70
C SER A 494 16.49 -19.70 -10.39
N PHE A 495 15.73 -18.89 -9.66
CA PHE A 495 16.12 -18.29 -8.37
C PHE A 495 15.25 -18.76 -7.20
N SER A 496 14.41 -19.78 -7.39
CA SER A 496 13.58 -20.37 -6.33
C SER A 496 14.12 -21.74 -5.90
N PRO A 497 14.80 -21.85 -4.75
CA PRO A 497 15.23 -23.14 -4.20
C PRO A 497 14.06 -24.12 -4.01
N LEU A 498 12.91 -23.62 -3.54
CA LEU A 498 11.71 -24.41 -3.34
C LEU A 498 11.20 -25.05 -4.65
N LEU A 499 11.03 -24.24 -5.70
CA LEU A 499 10.54 -24.76 -6.98
C LEU A 499 11.52 -25.73 -7.62
N LYS A 500 12.83 -25.49 -7.50
CA LYS A 500 13.86 -26.44 -7.93
C LYS A 500 13.79 -27.77 -7.17
N LYS A 501 13.53 -27.73 -5.86
CA LYS A 501 13.36 -28.94 -5.03
C LYS A 501 12.18 -29.79 -5.50
N PHE A 502 11.10 -29.15 -5.95
CA PHE A 502 9.93 -29.82 -6.53
C PHE A 502 10.10 -30.17 -8.03
N GLY A 503 11.24 -29.85 -8.63
CA GLY A 503 11.54 -30.19 -10.02
C GLY A 503 10.86 -29.30 -11.07
N PHE A 504 10.31 -28.13 -10.69
CA PHE A 504 9.79 -27.16 -11.65
C PHE A 504 10.90 -26.57 -12.52
N ILE A 505 10.63 -26.48 -13.82
CA ILE A 505 11.60 -26.06 -14.84
C ILE A 505 11.15 -24.78 -15.54
N ASP A 506 9.90 -24.74 -16.02
CA ASP A 506 9.36 -23.62 -16.79
C ASP A 506 7.83 -23.56 -16.69
N ALA A 507 7.23 -22.47 -17.14
CA ALA A 507 5.78 -22.35 -17.35
C ALA A 507 5.50 -21.30 -18.43
N LYS A 508 4.34 -21.35 -19.06
CA LYS A 508 3.97 -20.35 -20.09
C LYS A 508 3.65 -18.99 -19.47
N ASN A 509 2.93 -18.98 -18.35
CA ASN A 509 2.54 -17.77 -17.66
C ASN A 509 2.26 -18.07 -16.18
N VAL A 510 2.60 -17.12 -15.31
CA VAL A 510 2.10 -17.06 -13.94
C VAL A 510 1.26 -15.80 -13.76
N TYR A 511 0.05 -15.99 -13.27
CA TYR A 511 -0.87 -14.94 -12.87
C TYR A 511 -0.98 -14.90 -11.34
N TYR A 512 -1.09 -13.70 -10.78
CA TYR A 512 -1.29 -13.49 -9.35
C TYR A 512 -2.16 -12.26 -9.13
N LYS A 513 -3.18 -12.38 -8.28
CA LYS A 513 -4.06 -11.27 -7.90
C LYS A 513 -4.34 -11.29 -6.41
N THR A 514 -4.18 -10.14 -5.76
CA THR A 514 -4.47 -9.96 -4.33
C THR A 514 -5.04 -8.56 -4.07
N LEU A 515 -5.89 -8.45 -3.04
CA LEU A 515 -6.40 -7.16 -2.55
C LEU A 515 -5.64 -6.66 -1.32
N ASN A 516 -5.10 -7.58 -0.51
CA ASN A 516 -4.57 -7.31 0.83
C ASN A 516 -3.22 -8.00 1.11
N PHE A 517 -2.64 -8.71 0.13
CA PHE A 517 -1.44 -9.56 0.27
C PHE A 517 -1.59 -10.76 1.23
N GLU A 518 -2.76 -10.95 1.85
CA GLU A 518 -3.07 -12.11 2.70
C GLU A 518 -3.84 -13.18 1.93
N ASP A 519 -4.90 -12.75 1.24
CA ASP A 519 -5.76 -13.53 0.36
C ASP A 519 -5.36 -13.29 -1.09
N PHE A 520 -5.28 -14.36 -1.89
CA PHE A 520 -4.89 -14.22 -3.29
C PHE A 520 -5.45 -15.34 -4.16
N ASN A 521 -5.55 -15.05 -5.45
CA ASN A 521 -5.73 -16.04 -6.51
C ASN A 521 -4.47 -16.04 -7.36
N ALA A 522 -3.93 -17.20 -7.67
CA ALA A 522 -2.80 -17.36 -8.57
C ALA A 522 -3.06 -18.52 -9.51
N SER A 523 -2.50 -18.45 -10.72
CA SER A 523 -2.52 -19.57 -11.63
C SER A 523 -1.16 -19.72 -12.31
N VAL A 524 -0.70 -20.96 -12.47
CA VAL A 524 0.48 -21.31 -13.24
C VAL A 524 0.00 -22.08 -14.46
N ASN A 525 0.17 -21.51 -15.65
CA ASN A 525 -0.32 -22.10 -16.89
C ASN A 525 0.80 -22.85 -17.62
N ASP A 526 0.50 -24.08 -18.06
CA ASP A 526 1.41 -24.96 -18.81
C ASP A 526 2.78 -25.12 -18.12
N ALA A 527 2.77 -25.50 -16.83
CA ALA A 527 3.99 -25.66 -16.04
C ALA A 527 4.68 -27.00 -16.35
N TYR A 528 5.95 -26.93 -16.71
CA TYR A 528 6.80 -28.11 -16.95
C TYR A 528 7.64 -28.44 -15.71
N PHE A 529 7.59 -29.69 -15.28
CA PHE A 529 8.28 -30.17 -14.08
C PHE A 529 8.74 -31.63 -14.23
N LYS A 530 9.75 -32.03 -13.46
CA LYS A 530 10.23 -33.41 -13.40
C LYS A 530 9.96 -34.02 -12.03
N ASN A 531 9.33 -35.20 -12.01
CA ASN A 531 9.02 -35.94 -10.80
C ASN A 531 9.06 -37.46 -11.06
N ASN A 532 8.66 -38.24 -10.06
CA ASN A 532 8.58 -39.71 -10.13
C ASN A 532 7.12 -40.21 -10.24
N LEU A 533 6.21 -39.43 -10.81
CA LEU A 533 4.79 -39.76 -10.97
C LEU A 533 4.49 -40.15 -12.43
N LEU A 534 3.62 -41.14 -12.60
CA LEU A 534 3.09 -41.57 -13.89
C LEU A 534 1.56 -41.44 -13.89
N ILE A 535 1.00 -40.89 -14.98
CA ILE A 535 -0.43 -40.93 -15.27
C ILE A 535 -0.79 -42.34 -15.72
N ASN A 536 -1.81 -42.93 -15.08
CA ASN A 536 -2.30 -44.29 -15.34
C ASN A 536 -1.18 -45.36 -15.36
N GLY A 537 -0.10 -45.14 -14.61
CA GLY A 537 1.05 -46.04 -14.55
C GLY A 537 1.91 -46.13 -15.82
N GLN A 538 1.69 -45.27 -16.83
CA GLN A 538 2.36 -45.41 -18.14
C GLN A 538 3.08 -44.13 -18.58
N THR A 539 2.42 -42.98 -18.47
CA THR A 539 2.92 -41.71 -19.03
C THR A 539 3.54 -40.84 -17.94
N PRO A 540 4.78 -40.35 -18.07
CA PRO A 540 5.35 -39.41 -17.10
C PRO A 540 4.45 -38.17 -16.90
N TYR A 541 4.15 -37.85 -15.64
CA TYR A 541 3.39 -36.66 -15.29
C TYR A 541 4.36 -35.47 -15.20
N GLU A 542 4.64 -34.81 -16.33
CA GLU A 542 5.66 -33.76 -16.43
C GLU A 542 5.11 -32.37 -16.79
N ASN A 543 3.81 -32.25 -17.04
CA ASN A 543 3.18 -30.98 -17.40
C ASN A 543 1.77 -30.90 -16.84
N ASP A 544 1.42 -29.75 -16.25
CA ASP A 544 0.06 -29.38 -15.87
C ASP A 544 -0.05 -27.87 -15.62
N SER A 545 -1.29 -27.39 -15.52
CA SER A 545 -1.60 -26.06 -15.01
C SER A 545 -2.16 -26.14 -13.59
N PHE A 546 -1.87 -25.13 -12.79
CA PHE A 546 -2.25 -25.08 -11.38
C PHE A 546 -3.07 -23.83 -11.10
N ASP A 547 -4.20 -24.01 -10.43
CA ASP A 547 -4.99 -22.94 -9.83
C ASP A 547 -4.77 -22.94 -8.31
N ILE A 548 -4.44 -21.79 -7.75
CA ILE A 548 -4.07 -21.62 -6.35
C ILE A 548 -4.93 -20.50 -5.76
N VAL A 549 -5.71 -20.82 -4.75
CA VAL A 549 -6.56 -19.85 -4.04
C VAL A 549 -6.19 -19.87 -2.57
N LYS A 550 -5.86 -18.70 -2.02
CA LYS A 550 -5.71 -18.52 -0.57
C LYS A 550 -6.80 -17.59 -0.06
N ASN A 551 -7.59 -18.08 0.88
CA ASN A 551 -8.69 -17.35 1.49
C ASN A 551 -8.76 -17.66 3.00
N LYS A 552 -8.68 -16.63 3.84
CA LYS A 552 -8.78 -16.74 5.32
C LYS A 552 -7.85 -17.80 5.91
N GLY A 553 -6.59 -17.80 5.45
CA GLY A 553 -5.55 -18.71 5.96
C GLY A 553 -5.59 -20.14 5.42
N ILE A 554 -6.55 -20.48 4.56
CA ILE A 554 -6.64 -21.76 3.86
C ILE A 554 -6.15 -21.56 2.43
N MET A 555 -5.19 -22.39 2.01
CA MET A 555 -4.70 -22.44 0.63
C MET A 555 -5.22 -23.71 -0.05
N GLU A 556 -5.88 -23.55 -1.18
CA GLU A 556 -6.38 -24.62 -2.05
C GLU A 556 -5.59 -24.59 -3.35
N ILE A 557 -5.10 -25.76 -3.79
CA ILE A 557 -4.33 -25.94 -5.02
C ILE A 557 -5.03 -27.02 -5.83
N HIS A 558 -5.34 -26.73 -7.08
CA HIS A 558 -5.95 -27.68 -8.00
C HIS A 558 -5.14 -27.75 -9.29
N THR A 559 -4.98 -28.96 -9.82
CA THR A 559 -4.44 -29.17 -11.17
C THR A 559 -5.57 -29.12 -12.19
N GLN A 560 -5.32 -28.54 -13.37
CA GLN A 560 -6.35 -28.50 -14.43
C GLN A 560 -6.65 -29.89 -15.00
N SER A 561 -5.71 -30.83 -14.91
CA SER A 561 -5.96 -32.23 -15.26
C SER A 561 -6.87 -32.99 -14.29
N ASP A 562 -7.23 -32.41 -13.14
CA ASP A 562 -7.98 -33.06 -12.06
C ASP A 562 -7.26 -34.32 -11.49
N THR A 563 -5.94 -34.40 -11.65
CA THR A 563 -5.14 -35.54 -11.14
C THR A 563 -4.61 -35.31 -9.73
N ALA A 564 -4.46 -34.06 -9.31
CA ALA A 564 -4.03 -33.70 -7.97
C ALA A 564 -4.74 -32.45 -7.44
N SER A 565 -5.04 -32.44 -6.14
CA SER A 565 -5.40 -31.25 -5.40
C SER A 565 -4.85 -31.27 -3.99
N ALA A 566 -4.70 -30.10 -3.38
CA ALA A 566 -4.27 -29.96 -2.01
C ALA A 566 -5.01 -28.84 -1.29
N LYS A 567 -5.29 -29.04 0.00
CA LYS A 567 -5.83 -28.03 0.90
C LYS A 567 -4.93 -27.91 2.11
N ILE A 568 -4.36 -26.73 2.31
CA ILE A 568 -3.30 -26.47 3.28
C ILE A 568 -3.78 -25.38 4.24
N SER A 569 -3.71 -25.68 5.52
CA SER A 569 -3.95 -24.74 6.64
C SER A 569 -2.78 -24.79 7.61
N SER A 570 -2.80 -24.00 8.68
CA SER A 570 -1.77 -24.05 9.73
C SER A 570 -1.69 -25.42 10.41
N ASP A 571 -2.85 -26.09 10.56
CA ASP A 571 -2.98 -27.26 11.44
C ASP A 571 -3.11 -28.58 10.67
N ASN A 572 -3.57 -28.51 9.42
CA ASN A 572 -3.85 -29.68 8.59
C ASN A 572 -3.46 -29.47 7.12
N LYS A 573 -3.00 -30.56 6.50
CA LYS A 573 -2.66 -30.65 5.07
C LYS A 573 -3.43 -31.81 4.47
N GLU A 574 -4.26 -31.55 3.49
CA GLU A 574 -5.05 -32.55 2.80
C GLU A 574 -4.57 -32.65 1.35
N ILE A 575 -4.30 -33.85 0.86
CA ILE A 575 -3.77 -34.10 -0.48
C ILE A 575 -4.65 -35.16 -1.13
N HIS A 576 -5.17 -34.87 -2.32
CA HIS A 576 -5.93 -35.83 -3.12
C HIS A 576 -5.21 -36.10 -4.43
N LEU A 577 -4.99 -37.38 -4.75
CA LEU A 577 -4.42 -37.82 -6.01
C LEU A 577 -5.38 -38.75 -6.74
N LYS A 578 -5.40 -38.65 -8.06
CA LYS A 578 -6.26 -39.45 -8.93
C LYS A 578 -5.51 -39.89 -10.17
N ASN A 579 -5.60 -41.18 -10.51
CA ASN A 579 -4.98 -41.77 -11.70
C ASN A 579 -3.44 -41.62 -11.74
N LEU A 580 -2.78 -41.54 -10.58
CA LEU A 580 -1.34 -41.34 -10.47
C LEU A 580 -0.65 -42.52 -9.80
N SER A 581 0.46 -42.96 -10.39
CA SER A 581 1.36 -43.96 -9.83
C SER A 581 2.68 -43.34 -9.43
N TYR A 582 3.12 -43.54 -8.20
CA TYR A 582 4.40 -43.05 -7.70
C TYR A 582 5.49 -44.13 -7.80
N ILE A 583 6.61 -43.79 -8.43
CA ILE A 583 7.79 -44.64 -8.50
C ILE A 583 8.69 -44.34 -7.30
N TYR A 584 8.73 -45.27 -6.34
CA TYR A 584 9.65 -45.16 -5.21
C TYR A 584 11.07 -45.47 -5.68
N LYS A 585 11.98 -44.50 -5.55
CA LYS A 585 13.41 -44.67 -5.80
C LYS A 585 14.15 -44.52 -4.47
N LYS A 586 14.83 -45.57 -4.03
CA LYS A 586 15.68 -45.51 -2.85
C LYS A 586 16.87 -44.62 -3.15
N ASP A 587 16.99 -43.48 -2.47
CA ASP A 587 18.12 -42.58 -2.64
C ASP A 587 19.32 -43.06 -1.82
N SER A 588 20.24 -43.78 -2.49
CA SER A 588 21.46 -44.34 -1.90
C SER A 588 22.45 -43.30 -1.36
N ASN A 589 22.29 -42.01 -1.71
CA ASN A 589 23.20 -40.92 -1.32
C ASN A 589 22.59 -39.94 -0.32
N SER A 590 21.32 -40.08 0.05
CA SER A 590 20.67 -39.21 1.04
C SER A 590 21.04 -39.62 2.47
N SER A 591 22.05 -38.98 3.03
CA SER A 591 22.38 -39.06 4.47
C SER A 591 21.43 -38.24 5.35
N ASN A 592 20.53 -37.46 4.75
CA ASN A 592 19.61 -36.57 5.46
C ASN A 592 18.16 -36.77 5.00
N SER A 593 17.31 -37.19 5.93
CA SER A 593 15.83 -37.31 5.87
C SER A 593 15.23 -38.59 5.29
N THR A 594 15.52 -39.74 5.91
CA THR A 594 14.48 -40.78 6.02
C THR A 594 13.35 -40.23 6.88
N PHE A 595 12.13 -40.15 6.36
CA PHE A 595 10.96 -39.75 7.14
C PHE A 595 10.82 -40.67 8.37
N ASP A 596 10.94 -40.09 9.57
CA ASP A 596 10.77 -40.81 10.83
C ASP A 596 9.44 -40.40 11.47
N ILE A 597 8.48 -41.32 11.43
CA ILE A 597 7.13 -41.12 11.98
C ILE A 597 7.16 -40.75 13.47
N SER A 598 8.17 -41.20 14.23
CA SER A 598 8.27 -40.94 15.67
C SER A 598 8.50 -39.47 16.01
N THR A 599 9.09 -38.72 15.08
CA THR A 599 9.42 -37.30 15.22
C THR A 599 8.46 -36.39 14.48
N ASN A 600 7.50 -36.95 13.73
CA ASN A 600 6.55 -36.18 12.95
C ASN A 600 5.54 -35.46 13.85
N THR A 601 5.40 -34.15 13.64
CA THR A 601 4.43 -33.28 14.33
C THR A 601 3.31 -32.80 13.41
N GLN A 602 3.38 -33.15 12.13
CA GLN A 602 2.46 -32.65 11.10
C GLN A 602 1.20 -33.52 11.02
N ASN A 603 0.06 -32.90 10.72
CA ASN A 603 -1.16 -33.63 10.36
C ASN A 603 -1.33 -33.61 8.84
N ILE A 604 -1.42 -34.80 8.24
CA ILE A 604 -1.57 -34.96 6.79
C ILE A 604 -2.69 -35.98 6.53
N SER A 605 -3.71 -35.57 5.79
CA SER A 605 -4.73 -36.46 5.22
C SER A 605 -4.45 -36.67 3.74
N PHE A 606 -4.51 -37.91 3.29
CA PHE A 606 -4.27 -38.33 1.92
C PHE A 606 -5.46 -39.11 1.38
N GLY A 607 -6.00 -38.67 0.25
CA GLY A 607 -7.01 -39.38 -0.53
C GLY A 607 -6.42 -39.80 -1.88
N GLY A 608 -6.62 -41.06 -2.25
CA GLY A 608 -6.17 -41.62 -3.52
C GLY A 608 -7.32 -42.32 -4.24
N ALA A 609 -7.52 -42.01 -5.52
CA ALA A 609 -8.44 -42.72 -6.41
C ALA A 609 -7.69 -43.27 -7.62
N ASN A 610 -7.70 -44.60 -7.82
CA ASN A 610 -6.90 -45.27 -8.84
C ASN A 610 -5.42 -44.84 -8.77
N VAL A 611 -4.78 -45.11 -7.63
CA VAL A 611 -3.38 -44.75 -7.38
C VAL A 611 -2.54 -46.01 -7.15
N ALA A 612 -1.24 -45.93 -7.43
CA ALA A 612 -0.33 -47.05 -7.18
C ALA A 612 1.03 -46.59 -6.67
N LEU A 613 1.66 -47.46 -5.87
CA LEU A 613 3.05 -47.35 -5.45
C LEU A 613 3.86 -48.43 -6.19
N ILE A 614 4.77 -48.02 -7.06
CA ILE A 614 5.68 -48.90 -7.79
C ILE A 614 6.98 -49.00 -6.98
N LEU A 615 7.42 -50.24 -6.71
CA LEU A 615 8.61 -50.59 -5.95
C LEU A 615 9.61 -51.32 -6.89
N PRO A 616 10.41 -50.58 -7.70
CA PRO A 616 11.25 -51.16 -8.74
C PRO A 616 12.29 -52.14 -8.18
N ASP A 617 12.89 -51.82 -7.03
CA ASP A 617 13.92 -52.65 -6.38
C ASP A 617 13.42 -54.05 -6.02
N SER A 618 12.12 -54.22 -5.85
CA SER A 618 11.50 -55.52 -5.52
C SER A 618 10.61 -56.09 -6.62
N ASN A 619 10.51 -55.38 -7.76
CA ASN A 619 9.56 -55.65 -8.84
C ASN A 619 8.12 -55.87 -8.34
N LYS A 620 7.61 -54.93 -7.54
CA LYS A 620 6.25 -54.99 -6.96
C LYS A 620 5.47 -53.72 -7.22
N THR A 621 4.15 -53.85 -7.30
CA THR A 621 3.24 -52.70 -7.47
C THR A 621 2.06 -52.80 -6.50
N LEU A 622 1.95 -51.84 -5.59
CA LEU A 622 0.82 -51.77 -4.67
C LEU A 622 -0.21 -50.78 -5.23
N ALA A 623 -1.25 -51.32 -5.87
CA ALA A 623 -2.33 -50.53 -6.49
C ALA A 623 -3.58 -50.47 -5.61
N PHE A 624 -4.30 -49.35 -5.66
CA PHE A 624 -5.55 -49.09 -4.95
C PHE A 624 -6.57 -48.43 -5.86
N ASP A 625 -7.81 -48.91 -5.84
CA ASP A 625 -8.95 -48.21 -6.44
C ASP A 625 -9.32 -46.99 -5.60
N ARG A 626 -9.26 -47.15 -4.27
CA ARG A 626 -9.39 -46.07 -3.30
C ARG A 626 -8.46 -46.30 -2.12
N VAL A 627 -7.83 -45.24 -1.64
CA VAL A 627 -7.04 -45.24 -0.40
C VAL A 627 -7.25 -43.93 0.34
N GLU A 628 -7.41 -44.01 1.65
CA GLU A 628 -7.51 -42.88 2.56
C GLU A 628 -6.47 -43.12 3.64
N ALA A 629 -5.60 -42.14 3.91
CA ALA A 629 -4.58 -42.24 4.94
C ALA A 629 -4.51 -40.95 5.77
N ASP A 630 -4.55 -41.07 7.09
CA ASP A 630 -4.41 -39.99 8.05
C ASP A 630 -3.13 -40.18 8.86
N LEU A 631 -2.18 -39.27 8.68
CA LEU A 631 -1.02 -39.12 9.55
C LEU A 631 -1.34 -38.03 10.58
N LYS A 632 -1.50 -38.41 11.85
CA LYS A 632 -1.77 -37.50 12.98
C LYS A 632 -0.63 -37.60 13.98
N GLY A 633 0.29 -36.64 13.95
CA GLY A 633 1.52 -36.71 14.75
C GLY A 633 2.32 -37.96 14.42
N ASN A 634 2.50 -38.87 15.38
CA ASN A 634 3.31 -40.08 15.23
C ASN A 634 2.52 -41.35 14.87
N ALA A 635 1.25 -41.22 14.46
CA ALA A 635 0.39 -42.32 14.07
C ALA A 635 -0.15 -42.16 12.65
N LEU A 636 -0.10 -43.24 11.88
CA LEU A 636 -0.65 -43.39 10.53
C LEU A 636 -1.80 -44.39 10.57
N ASP A 637 -3.00 -43.94 10.19
CA ASP A 637 -4.17 -44.79 9.91
C ASP A 637 -4.37 -44.80 8.38
N LEU A 638 -4.48 -45.98 7.76
CA LEU A 638 -4.69 -46.11 6.33
C LEU A 638 -5.74 -47.17 6.05
N LYS A 639 -6.71 -46.80 5.21
CA LYS A 639 -7.74 -47.69 4.69
C LYS A 639 -7.70 -47.69 3.18
N GLY A 640 -7.67 -48.88 2.58
CA GLY A 640 -7.57 -49.03 1.14
C GLY A 640 -8.44 -50.14 0.58
N SER A 641 -8.73 -50.07 -0.71
CA SER A 641 -9.45 -51.13 -1.43
C SER A 641 -8.96 -51.30 -2.85
N ARG A 642 -8.95 -52.54 -3.32
CA ARG A 642 -8.69 -52.92 -4.72
C ARG A 642 -9.55 -54.13 -5.05
N GLY A 643 -10.52 -53.98 -5.94
CA GLY A 643 -11.55 -55.00 -6.16
C GLY A 643 -12.25 -55.37 -4.85
N ASN A 644 -12.23 -56.66 -4.48
CA ASN A 644 -12.78 -57.15 -3.21
C ASN A 644 -11.82 -57.00 -2.02
N ALA A 645 -10.54 -56.73 -2.28
CA ALA A 645 -9.52 -56.63 -1.25
C ALA A 645 -9.72 -55.37 -0.41
N LYS A 646 -9.61 -55.52 0.91
CA LYS A 646 -9.68 -54.40 1.87
C LYS A 646 -8.43 -54.36 2.72
N PHE A 647 -7.86 -53.18 2.86
CA PHE A 647 -6.68 -52.87 3.65
C PHE A 647 -7.05 -51.99 4.83
N ASP A 648 -6.55 -52.34 6.01
CA ASP A 648 -6.64 -51.56 7.23
C ASP A 648 -5.28 -51.60 7.92
N LEU A 649 -4.59 -50.47 7.97
CA LEU A 649 -3.27 -50.30 8.57
C LEU A 649 -3.34 -49.23 9.64
N TYR A 650 -2.92 -49.58 10.85
CA TYR A 650 -2.55 -48.65 11.89
C TYR A 650 -1.06 -48.82 12.20
N TYR A 651 -0.29 -47.73 12.15
CA TYR A 651 1.14 -47.74 12.42
C TYR A 651 1.55 -46.54 13.27
N SER A 652 2.25 -46.81 14.36
CA SER A 652 2.92 -45.82 15.21
C SER A 652 4.26 -46.38 15.69
N SER A 653 5.03 -45.59 16.44
CA SER A 653 6.33 -46.04 16.98
C SER A 653 6.26 -47.29 17.86
N ASN A 654 5.10 -47.57 18.47
CA ASN A 654 4.92 -48.65 19.43
C ASN A 654 3.85 -49.67 19.03
N ASP A 655 3.18 -49.47 17.89
CA ASP A 655 2.05 -50.30 17.47
C ASP A 655 2.04 -50.44 15.96
N LEU A 656 1.85 -51.66 15.48
CA LEU A 656 1.69 -51.99 14.07
C LEU A 656 0.54 -52.98 13.99
N ASN A 657 -0.52 -52.62 13.28
CA ASN A 657 -1.64 -53.50 13.00
C ASN A 657 -1.97 -53.37 11.51
N LEU A 658 -1.80 -54.45 10.74
CA LEU A 658 -2.17 -54.50 9.34
C LEU A 658 -3.11 -55.68 9.13
N ASN A 659 -4.31 -55.41 8.64
CA ASN A 659 -5.25 -56.43 8.19
C ASN A 659 -5.57 -56.21 6.72
N VAL A 660 -5.29 -57.22 5.91
CA VAL A 660 -5.69 -57.26 4.51
C VAL A 660 -6.58 -58.47 4.32
N SER A 661 -7.79 -58.24 3.81
CA SER A 661 -8.79 -59.31 3.64
C SER A 661 -9.28 -59.39 2.20
N ASN A 662 -9.65 -60.59 1.77
CA ASN A 662 -10.24 -60.89 0.47
C ASN A 662 -9.37 -60.46 -0.74
N ILE A 663 -8.05 -60.66 -0.65
CA ILE A 663 -7.15 -60.50 -1.80
C ILE A 663 -7.46 -61.62 -2.79
N ASP A 664 -7.82 -61.29 -4.03
CA ASP A 664 -7.98 -62.28 -5.09
C ASP A 664 -6.64 -62.57 -5.81
N ASP A 665 -6.65 -63.61 -6.63
CA ASP A 665 -5.50 -64.05 -7.41
C ASP A 665 -5.00 -62.96 -8.39
N ASN A 666 -5.92 -62.27 -9.08
CA ASN A 666 -5.58 -61.18 -9.99
C ASN A 666 -4.75 -60.09 -9.29
N TYR A 667 -5.19 -59.61 -8.14
CA TYR A 667 -4.50 -58.56 -7.42
C TYR A 667 -3.21 -59.04 -6.75
N LEU A 668 -3.18 -60.25 -6.20
CA LEU A 668 -1.93 -60.81 -5.66
C LEU A 668 -0.87 -60.96 -6.78
N ASN A 669 -1.29 -61.38 -7.97
CA ASN A 669 -0.42 -61.47 -9.15
C ASN A 669 0.03 -60.09 -9.66
N GLU A 670 -0.86 -59.08 -9.62
CA GLU A 670 -0.50 -57.69 -9.90
C GLU A 670 0.56 -57.18 -8.90
N PHE A 671 0.36 -57.41 -7.60
CA PHE A 671 1.32 -57.00 -6.59
C PHE A 671 2.70 -57.66 -6.78
N LEU A 672 2.71 -58.95 -7.07
CA LEU A 672 3.92 -59.74 -7.25
C LEU A 672 4.56 -59.58 -8.65
N GLN A 673 3.85 -58.94 -9.60
CA GLN A 673 4.23 -58.81 -11.00
C GLN A 673 4.55 -60.17 -11.66
N LYS A 674 3.77 -61.21 -11.32
CA LYS A 674 3.89 -62.59 -11.84
C LYS A 674 2.61 -63.38 -11.62
N GLN A 675 2.40 -64.44 -12.38
CA GLN A 675 1.26 -65.36 -12.24
C GLN A 675 1.54 -66.42 -11.15
N ALA A 676 1.69 -65.97 -9.90
CA ALA A 676 2.07 -66.83 -8.78
C ALA A 676 0.92 -67.72 -8.27
N VAL A 677 -0.32 -67.25 -8.41
CA VAL A 677 -1.51 -67.90 -7.87
C VAL A 677 -2.67 -67.89 -8.86
N GLN A 678 -3.63 -68.80 -8.70
CA GLN A 678 -4.86 -68.85 -9.50
C GLN A 678 -6.05 -69.33 -8.66
N ASP A 679 -7.22 -68.72 -8.87
CA ASP A 679 -8.55 -69.03 -8.27
C ASP A 679 -8.66 -68.81 -6.74
N GLY A 680 -7.59 -68.34 -6.09
CA GLY A 680 -7.47 -68.25 -4.63
C GLY A 680 -7.98 -66.94 -4.01
N VAL A 681 -8.31 -67.01 -2.72
CA VAL A 681 -8.56 -65.83 -1.87
C VAL A 681 -7.62 -65.85 -0.67
N PHE A 682 -6.93 -64.72 -0.42
CA PHE A 682 -5.88 -64.58 0.59
C PHE A 682 -6.22 -63.50 1.62
N ASN A 683 -5.82 -63.73 2.87
CA ASN A 683 -5.91 -62.79 3.98
C ASN A 683 -4.54 -62.70 4.66
N LEU A 684 -4.19 -61.51 5.13
CA LEU A 684 -2.98 -61.21 5.90
C LEU A 684 -3.37 -60.45 7.15
N SER A 685 -2.89 -60.89 8.31
CA SER A 685 -2.96 -60.14 9.56
C SER A 685 -1.56 -59.99 10.14
N ILE A 686 -1.17 -58.80 10.55
CA ILE A 686 0.09 -58.50 11.24
C ILE A 686 -0.24 -57.65 12.47
N LYS A 687 0.34 -58.01 13.61
CA LYS A 687 0.22 -57.25 14.85
C LYS A 687 1.57 -57.21 15.58
N GLY A 688 2.01 -56.04 16.03
CA GLY A 688 3.31 -55.90 16.67
C GLY A 688 3.56 -54.55 17.30
N SER A 689 4.76 -54.36 17.83
CA SER A 689 5.20 -53.11 18.43
C SER A 689 5.99 -52.21 17.47
N GLY A 690 5.96 -52.52 16.16
CA GLY A 690 6.64 -51.76 15.09
C GLY A 690 7.10 -52.63 13.92
N LEU A 691 7.77 -52.03 12.94
CA LEU A 691 8.20 -52.72 11.69
C LEU A 691 9.29 -53.79 11.89
N GLU A 692 9.98 -53.79 13.03
CA GLU A 692 11.02 -54.78 13.37
C GLU A 692 10.53 -55.90 14.30
N TYR A 693 9.36 -55.72 14.93
CA TYR A 693 8.84 -56.63 15.95
C TYR A 693 7.34 -56.83 15.77
N PHE A 694 6.95 -57.91 15.10
CA PHE A 694 5.55 -58.23 14.88
C PHE A 694 5.32 -59.72 14.73
N ASP A 695 4.10 -60.16 15.03
CA ASP A 695 3.57 -61.47 14.67
C ASP A 695 2.64 -61.30 13.46
N GLY A 696 2.53 -62.34 12.64
CA GLY A 696 1.74 -62.32 11.43
C GLY A 696 1.14 -63.67 11.06
N GLN A 697 0.04 -63.62 10.32
CA GLN A 697 -0.72 -64.76 9.86
C GLN A 697 -1.15 -64.53 8.41
N ILE A 698 -0.88 -65.49 7.53
CA ILE A 698 -1.45 -65.55 6.19
C ILE A 698 -2.42 -66.74 6.16
N ASP A 699 -3.64 -66.50 5.71
CA ASP A 699 -4.63 -67.54 5.44
C ASP A 699 -5.07 -67.46 3.98
N PHE A 700 -5.28 -68.60 3.33
CA PHE A 700 -5.81 -68.64 1.98
C PHE A 700 -6.72 -69.83 1.74
N LYS A 701 -7.55 -69.76 0.70
CA LYS A 701 -8.48 -70.82 0.29
C LYS A 701 -8.48 -71.02 -1.22
N ASN A 702 -8.65 -72.28 -1.63
CA ASN A 702 -8.91 -72.76 -2.99
C ASN A 702 -8.00 -72.15 -4.05
N THR A 703 -6.68 -72.31 -3.90
CA THR A 703 -5.70 -71.73 -4.82
C THR A 703 -4.86 -72.80 -5.50
N TYR A 704 -4.43 -72.52 -6.72
CA TYR A 704 -3.24 -73.13 -7.30
C TYR A 704 -2.05 -72.20 -7.08
N VAL A 705 -0.89 -72.74 -6.68
CA VAL A 705 0.35 -71.97 -6.50
C VAL A 705 1.41 -72.46 -7.49
N LYS A 706 1.97 -71.53 -8.24
CA LYS A 706 2.97 -71.77 -9.29
C LYS A 706 3.95 -70.60 -9.35
N ASP A 707 5.10 -70.75 -10.01
CA ASP A 707 6.01 -69.63 -10.31
C ASP A 707 6.53 -68.84 -9.09
N LEU A 708 6.51 -69.49 -7.92
CA LEU A 708 7.25 -69.11 -6.73
C LEU A 708 8.49 -70.00 -6.63
N ARG A 709 9.68 -69.42 -6.46
CA ARG A 709 10.95 -70.16 -6.48
C ARG A 709 10.98 -71.34 -5.51
N GLY A 710 10.52 -71.15 -4.26
CA GLY A 710 10.42 -72.24 -3.28
C GLY A 710 9.49 -73.38 -3.70
N ILE A 711 8.34 -73.06 -4.30
CA ILE A 711 7.38 -74.07 -4.78
C ILE A 711 7.93 -74.79 -6.02
N ASN A 712 8.52 -74.06 -6.96
CA ASN A 712 9.13 -74.64 -8.16
C ASN A 712 10.30 -75.58 -7.80
N GLN A 713 11.14 -75.20 -6.83
CA GLN A 713 12.22 -76.05 -6.34
C GLN A 713 11.69 -77.28 -5.60
N LEU A 714 10.62 -77.16 -4.81
CA LEU A 714 9.95 -78.31 -4.19
C LEU A 714 9.41 -79.29 -5.24
N ILE A 715 8.74 -78.79 -6.28
CA ILE A 715 8.21 -79.61 -7.39
C ILE A 715 9.36 -80.34 -8.11
N SER A 716 10.43 -79.61 -8.45
CA SER A 716 11.63 -80.16 -9.09
C SER A 716 12.29 -81.25 -8.24
N PHE A 717 12.34 -81.04 -6.92
CA PHE A 717 12.89 -81.99 -5.98
C PHE A 717 12.05 -83.27 -5.87
N ILE A 718 10.73 -83.15 -5.80
CA ILE A 718 9.82 -84.30 -5.83
C ILE A 718 9.98 -85.09 -7.14
N ASP A 719 10.18 -84.42 -8.27
CA ASP A 719 10.39 -85.05 -9.58
C ASP A 719 11.72 -85.81 -9.70
N THR A 720 12.75 -85.39 -8.96
CA THR A 720 14.09 -85.99 -9.03
C THR A 720 14.34 -87.09 -8.01
N VAL A 721 13.53 -87.18 -6.96
CA VAL A 721 13.66 -88.19 -5.90
C VAL A 721 12.56 -89.26 -6.05
N PRO A 722 12.88 -90.50 -6.50
CA PRO A 722 11.86 -91.51 -6.82
C PRO A 722 10.89 -91.83 -5.68
N SER A 723 11.36 -91.81 -4.42
CA SER A 723 10.52 -92.07 -3.24
C SER A 723 9.51 -90.97 -2.94
N LEU A 724 9.66 -89.78 -3.52
CA LEU A 724 8.74 -88.66 -3.34
C LEU A 724 7.68 -88.57 -4.44
N LEU A 725 7.82 -89.33 -5.54
CA LEU A 725 6.88 -89.28 -6.68
C LEU A 725 5.43 -89.56 -6.29
N MET A 726 5.19 -90.29 -5.19
CA MET A 726 3.84 -90.55 -4.67
C MET A 726 3.11 -89.31 -4.15
N PHE A 727 3.84 -88.23 -3.80
CA PHE A 727 3.25 -86.96 -3.36
C PHE A 727 2.74 -86.09 -4.55
N LYS A 728 3.05 -86.49 -5.79
CA LYS A 728 2.75 -85.73 -7.00
C LYS A 728 1.32 -85.97 -7.50
N SER A 729 0.59 -84.89 -7.77
CA SER A 729 -0.69 -84.93 -8.50
C SER A 729 -0.48 -84.95 -10.03
N PRO A 730 -1.39 -85.55 -10.83
CA PRO A 730 -1.37 -85.41 -12.29
C PRO A 730 -1.39 -83.94 -12.78
N THR A 731 -2.01 -83.04 -12.00
CA THR A 731 -2.17 -81.62 -12.36
C THR A 731 -1.00 -80.74 -11.91
N PHE A 732 -0.06 -81.27 -11.13
CA PHE A 732 1.05 -80.52 -10.51
C PHE A 732 1.90 -79.77 -11.54
N ASN A 733 2.24 -80.44 -12.65
CA ASN A 733 3.09 -79.86 -13.70
C ASN A 733 2.33 -78.92 -14.65
N GLN A 734 0.99 -78.96 -14.66
CA GLN A 734 0.15 -78.13 -15.53
C GLN A 734 -0.30 -76.85 -14.80
N LYS A 735 -0.97 -77.02 -13.66
CA LYS A 735 -1.60 -75.93 -12.89
C LYS A 735 -0.82 -75.50 -11.64
N GLY A 736 0.21 -76.24 -11.21
CA GLY A 736 0.94 -75.99 -9.97
C GLY A 736 0.40 -76.78 -8.78
N LEU A 737 0.86 -76.44 -7.58
CA LEU A 737 0.43 -77.07 -6.32
C LEU A 737 -1.00 -76.61 -5.98
N SER A 738 -1.95 -77.54 -5.95
CA SER A 738 -3.36 -77.27 -5.60
C SER A 738 -3.57 -77.34 -4.09
N LEU A 739 -4.16 -76.29 -3.51
CA LEU A 739 -4.38 -76.12 -2.08
C LEU A 739 -5.83 -75.70 -1.79
N HIS A 740 -6.54 -76.50 -0.99
CA HIS A 740 -7.90 -76.18 -0.51
C HIS A 740 -7.90 -75.05 0.50
N ASP A 741 -6.96 -75.08 1.43
CA ASP A 741 -6.74 -74.03 2.40
C ASP A 741 -5.30 -74.07 2.91
N GLY A 742 -4.83 -72.95 3.42
CA GLY A 742 -3.52 -72.87 4.02
C GLY A 742 -3.43 -71.78 5.05
N LYS A 743 -2.59 -72.03 6.05
CA LYS A 743 -2.30 -71.12 7.15
C LYS A 743 -0.81 -71.07 7.42
N ILE A 744 -0.25 -69.87 7.43
CA ILE A 744 1.16 -69.61 7.75
C ILE A 744 1.22 -68.62 8.91
N ILE A 745 1.80 -69.03 10.04
CA ILE A 745 2.03 -68.20 11.22
C ILE A 745 3.51 -67.88 11.31
N PHE A 746 3.84 -66.60 11.34
CA PHE A 746 5.21 -66.10 11.39
C PHE A 746 5.36 -64.97 12.39
N ASN A 747 6.59 -64.68 12.78
CA ASN A 747 6.92 -63.46 13.49
C ASN A 747 8.29 -62.94 13.08
N ARG A 748 8.46 -61.64 13.23
CA ARG A 748 9.70 -60.93 12.94
C ARG A 748 10.29 -60.40 14.23
N LYS A 749 11.60 -60.60 14.39
CA LYS A 749 12.44 -59.97 15.42
C LYS A 749 13.69 -59.44 14.74
N LYS A 750 13.72 -58.13 14.47
CA LYS A 750 14.76 -57.45 13.68
C LYS A 750 14.96 -58.10 12.30
N ASP A 751 16.13 -58.70 12.08
CA ASP A 751 16.53 -59.35 10.83
C ASP A 751 16.03 -60.80 10.71
N LEU A 752 15.48 -61.38 11.78
CA LEU A 752 15.03 -62.77 11.80
C LEU A 752 13.51 -62.83 11.61
N LEU A 753 13.07 -63.51 10.56
CA LEU A 753 11.68 -63.87 10.31
C LEU A 753 11.50 -65.36 10.64
N SER A 754 10.90 -65.69 11.78
CA SER A 754 10.63 -67.07 12.18
C SER A 754 9.22 -67.46 11.75
N VAL A 755 9.07 -68.65 11.18
CA VAL A 755 7.78 -69.22 10.79
C VAL A 755 7.49 -70.36 11.75
N SER A 756 6.52 -70.14 12.63
CA SER A 756 6.18 -71.08 13.72
C SER A 756 5.29 -72.23 13.24
N ALA A 757 4.50 -71.98 12.19
CA ALA A 757 3.68 -73.01 11.57
C ALA A 757 3.40 -72.67 10.10
N ILE A 758 3.61 -73.64 9.23
CA ILE A 758 3.08 -73.75 7.88
C ILE A 758 2.13 -74.93 7.94
N ASN A 759 0.89 -74.76 7.51
CA ASN A 759 -0.09 -75.82 7.36
C ASN A 759 -0.85 -75.59 6.06
N LEU A 760 -0.52 -76.35 5.02
CA LEU A 760 -1.13 -76.24 3.70
C LEU A 760 -1.84 -77.55 3.39
N ASN A 761 -3.15 -77.50 3.18
CA ASN A 761 -3.97 -78.66 2.85
C ASN A 761 -4.16 -78.74 1.34
N GLY A 762 -3.66 -79.80 0.71
CA GLY A 762 -3.69 -79.97 -0.74
C GLY A 762 -4.44 -81.21 -1.21
N ASP A 763 -4.72 -81.25 -2.52
CA ASP A 763 -5.40 -82.39 -3.17
C ASP A 763 -4.58 -83.69 -3.06
N SER A 764 -3.26 -83.60 -3.26
CA SER A 764 -2.34 -84.75 -3.25
C SER A 764 -1.40 -84.79 -2.06
N VAL A 765 -1.08 -83.63 -1.49
CA VAL A 765 -0.10 -83.51 -0.41
C VAL A 765 -0.51 -82.41 0.56
N ASP A 766 -0.49 -82.74 1.85
CA ASP A 766 -0.51 -81.75 2.92
C ASP A 766 0.92 -81.41 3.32
N ILE A 767 1.18 -80.13 3.54
CA ILE A 767 2.51 -79.61 3.87
C ILE A 767 2.45 -78.95 5.24
N TYR A 768 3.15 -79.56 6.19
CA TYR A 768 3.39 -78.97 7.51
C TYR A 768 4.82 -78.44 7.56
N GLY A 769 5.08 -77.37 8.32
CA GLY A 769 6.46 -76.90 8.42
C GLY A 769 6.68 -75.80 9.44
N LEU A 770 7.95 -75.57 9.72
CA LEU A 770 8.46 -74.49 10.56
C LEU A 770 9.87 -74.12 10.13
N GLY A 771 10.33 -72.94 10.51
CA GLY A 771 11.68 -72.51 10.13
C GLY A 771 11.94 -71.04 10.37
N SER A 772 12.93 -70.52 9.68
CA SER A 772 13.23 -69.09 9.70
C SER A 772 13.94 -68.62 8.44
N ALA A 773 13.83 -67.32 8.18
CA ALA A 773 14.62 -66.60 7.20
C ALA A 773 15.42 -65.49 7.89
N ASN A 774 16.70 -65.38 7.56
CA ASN A 774 17.56 -64.28 8.01
C ASN A 774 17.65 -63.24 6.89
N LEU A 775 16.95 -62.12 7.05
CA LEU A 775 16.81 -61.07 6.05
C LEU A 775 18.13 -60.33 5.78
N ARG A 776 19.03 -60.27 6.78
CA ARG A 776 20.35 -59.65 6.64
C ARG A 776 21.33 -60.53 5.88
N LEU A 777 21.31 -61.83 6.15
CA LEU A 777 22.17 -62.82 5.46
C LEU A 777 21.56 -63.32 4.14
N ASN A 778 20.30 -63.00 3.87
CA ASN A 778 19.50 -63.51 2.76
C ASN A 778 19.40 -65.04 2.72
N THR A 779 19.33 -65.70 3.89
CA THR A 779 19.31 -67.17 4.00
C THR A 779 18.00 -67.71 4.58
N VAL A 780 17.68 -68.95 4.25
CA VAL A 780 16.54 -69.71 4.80
C VAL A 780 17.00 -70.98 5.50
N ASP A 781 16.25 -71.41 6.52
CA ASP A 781 16.36 -72.73 7.15
C ASP A 781 14.95 -73.18 7.57
N PHE A 782 14.38 -74.14 6.83
CA PHE A 782 13.04 -74.67 7.08
C PHE A 782 13.06 -76.19 7.18
N SER A 783 12.20 -76.71 8.04
CA SER A 783 11.85 -78.13 8.12
C SER A 783 10.40 -78.28 7.70
N LEU A 784 10.16 -79.06 6.64
CA LEU A 784 8.81 -79.39 6.16
C LEU A 784 8.53 -80.88 6.37
N GLU A 785 7.30 -81.22 6.72
CA GLU A 785 6.76 -82.57 6.70
C GLU A 785 5.68 -82.64 5.61
N LEU A 786 5.92 -83.46 4.58
CA LEU A 786 4.93 -83.77 3.56
C LEU A 786 4.10 -84.97 4.01
N LYS A 787 2.77 -84.89 3.94
CA LYS A 787 1.85 -86.00 4.20
C LYS A 787 0.95 -86.28 3.01
N THR A 788 0.71 -87.54 2.69
CA THR A 788 -0.19 -87.94 1.59
C THR A 788 -1.02 -89.19 1.94
N LEU A 789 -2.08 -89.42 1.13
CA LEU A 789 -3.10 -90.49 1.12
C LEU A 789 -4.57 -90.08 1.42
N LYS A 790 -5.07 -88.97 0.84
CA LYS A 790 -6.50 -88.60 0.93
C LYS A 790 -7.44 -89.36 -0.01
N SER A 791 -6.92 -89.96 -1.09
CA SER A 791 -7.73 -90.61 -2.15
C SER A 791 -7.46 -92.11 -2.34
N ALA A 792 -6.40 -92.66 -1.74
CA ALA A 792 -6.10 -94.10 -1.81
C ALA A 792 -6.74 -94.93 -0.67
N SER A 793 -7.18 -94.28 0.42
CA SER A 793 -7.85 -94.97 1.53
C SER A 793 -9.17 -95.63 1.11
N GLU A 794 -9.92 -95.09 0.14
CA GLU A 794 -11.13 -95.75 -0.39
C GLU A 794 -10.82 -96.96 -1.28
N ALA A 795 -9.70 -96.95 -2.01
CA ALA A 795 -9.30 -98.05 -2.89
C ALA A 795 -8.58 -99.19 -2.14
N ILE A 796 -7.75 -98.86 -1.14
CA ILE A 796 -6.90 -99.80 -0.38
C ILE A 796 -7.61 -100.34 0.87
N SER A 797 -8.65 -99.66 1.38
CA SER A 797 -9.49 -100.16 2.49
C SER A 797 -10.17 -101.52 2.21
N LYS A 798 -10.25 -101.95 0.94
CA LYS A 798 -10.78 -103.26 0.55
C LYS A 798 -9.85 -104.45 0.81
N VAL A 799 -8.58 -104.23 1.19
CA VAL A 799 -7.62 -105.29 1.55
C VAL A 799 -6.94 -104.96 2.90
N PRO A 800 -7.57 -105.30 4.04
CA PRO A 800 -7.17 -104.83 5.39
C PRO A 800 -5.72 -105.20 5.80
N ILE A 801 -5.24 -106.35 5.32
CA ILE A 801 -3.92 -106.90 5.69
C ILE A 801 -2.79 -106.12 5.01
N LEU A 802 -2.96 -105.71 3.75
CA LEU A 802 -1.97 -104.90 3.04
C LEU A 802 -1.89 -103.47 3.61
N ASN A 803 -3.04 -102.95 4.06
CA ASN A 803 -3.19 -101.60 4.59
C ASN A 803 -2.28 -101.37 5.81
N TYR A 804 -2.32 -102.25 6.81
CA TYR A 804 -1.52 -102.09 8.04
C TYR A 804 -0.02 -102.34 7.84
N VAL A 805 0.34 -103.31 6.99
CA VAL A 805 1.75 -103.69 6.75
C VAL A 805 2.53 -102.57 6.07
N ILE A 806 1.91 -101.88 5.12
CA ILE A 806 2.54 -100.82 4.32
C ILE A 806 2.38 -99.43 4.95
N LEU A 807 1.23 -99.12 5.57
CA LEU A 807 0.86 -97.75 5.97
C LEU A 807 0.88 -97.50 7.50
N GLY A 808 1.14 -98.54 8.30
CA GLY A 808 1.17 -98.41 9.76
C GLY A 808 -0.17 -98.01 10.39
N LYS A 809 -0.15 -97.61 11.67
CA LYS A 809 -1.37 -97.37 12.48
C LYS A 809 -2.22 -96.17 12.02
N ASN A 810 -1.63 -95.17 11.35
CA ASN A 810 -2.28 -93.91 11.01
C ASN A 810 -2.72 -93.81 9.52
N GLN A 811 -2.45 -94.84 8.70
CA GLN A 811 -2.87 -94.90 7.28
C GLN A 811 -2.38 -93.72 6.39
N GLU A 812 -1.28 -93.09 6.77
CA GLU A 812 -0.70 -91.93 6.08
C GLU A 812 0.80 -92.17 5.84
N ILE A 813 1.34 -91.63 4.74
CA ILE A 813 2.78 -91.60 4.51
C ILE A 813 3.28 -90.18 4.73
N SER A 814 4.27 -90.03 5.61
CA SER A 814 4.94 -88.76 5.85
C SER A 814 6.41 -88.79 5.44
N THR A 815 6.96 -87.64 5.04
CA THR A 815 8.38 -87.48 4.74
C THR A 815 8.88 -86.10 5.17
N ASN A 816 10.00 -86.07 5.88
CA ASN A 816 10.63 -84.83 6.33
C ASN A 816 11.64 -84.32 5.30
N LEU A 817 11.55 -83.03 5.00
CA LEU A 817 12.41 -82.28 4.10
C LEU A 817 13.07 -81.14 4.86
N LYS A 818 14.37 -80.95 4.63
CA LYS A 818 15.11 -79.77 5.07
C LYS A 818 15.35 -78.82 3.91
N ILE A 819 15.15 -77.53 4.14
CA ILE A 819 15.37 -76.47 3.15
C ILE A 819 16.41 -75.51 3.71
N ASP A 820 17.51 -75.30 2.99
CA ASP A 820 18.53 -74.31 3.33
C ASP A 820 19.02 -73.52 2.11
N GLY A 821 19.93 -72.58 2.31
CA GLY A 821 20.51 -71.77 1.23
C GLY A 821 19.97 -70.34 1.19
N SER A 822 20.01 -69.72 0.01
CA SER A 822 19.57 -68.33 -0.18
C SER A 822 18.04 -68.26 -0.30
N ILE A 823 17.42 -67.16 0.16
CA ILE A 823 15.99 -66.90 -0.05
C ILE A 823 15.63 -66.97 -1.55
N ASP A 824 16.54 -66.49 -2.41
CA ASP A 824 16.35 -66.48 -3.86
C ASP A 824 16.60 -67.84 -4.52
N ASP A 825 17.31 -68.76 -3.88
CA ASP A 825 17.63 -70.09 -4.42
C ASP A 825 17.68 -71.13 -3.29
N PRO A 826 16.51 -71.54 -2.77
CA PRO A 826 16.42 -72.51 -1.69
C PRO A 826 16.74 -73.92 -2.19
N LYS A 827 17.51 -74.67 -1.41
CA LYS A 827 17.91 -76.06 -1.68
C LYS A 827 17.15 -77.02 -0.79
N PHE A 828 16.65 -78.10 -1.38
CA PHE A 828 15.87 -79.12 -0.69
C PHE A 828 16.71 -80.38 -0.47
N HIS A 829 16.63 -80.93 0.73
CA HIS A 829 17.34 -82.14 1.14
C HIS A 829 16.36 -83.10 1.80
N THR A 830 16.48 -84.39 1.49
CA THR A 830 15.73 -85.44 2.19
C THR A 830 16.52 -85.96 3.38
N GLU A 831 15.88 -86.18 4.51
CA GLU A 831 16.48 -86.91 5.65
C GLU A 831 16.37 -88.44 5.52
N ILE A 832 15.99 -88.95 4.34
CA ILE A 832 15.62 -90.36 4.10
C ILE A 832 16.74 -91.37 4.43
N LEU A 833 18.02 -90.97 4.48
CA LEU A 833 19.12 -91.91 4.75
C LEU A 833 19.05 -92.55 6.15
N THR A 834 18.35 -91.94 7.12
CA THR A 834 18.15 -92.51 8.47
C THR A 834 16.85 -93.30 8.63
N ASP A 835 15.85 -93.11 7.77
CA ASP A 835 14.56 -93.80 7.84
C ASP A 835 14.42 -94.96 6.85
N ALA A 836 15.11 -94.96 5.70
CA ALA A 836 15.14 -96.09 4.78
C ALA A 836 15.74 -97.37 5.40
N LEU A 837 16.64 -97.22 6.38
CA LEU A 837 17.21 -98.32 7.16
C LEU A 837 16.19 -98.94 8.15
N LYS A 838 15.11 -98.22 8.50
CA LYS A 838 14.04 -98.73 9.36
C LYS A 838 12.89 -99.35 8.55
N THR A 839 12.79 -99.15 7.25
CA THR A 839 11.64 -99.62 6.43
C THR A 839 11.50 -101.15 6.41
N PRO A 840 12.56 -101.96 6.22
CA PRO A 840 12.45 -103.41 6.34
C PRO A 840 12.10 -103.83 7.77
N PHE A 841 12.64 -103.12 8.77
CA PHE A 841 12.40 -103.40 10.19
C PHE A 841 10.96 -103.07 10.61
N ASN A 842 10.38 -101.99 10.08
CA ASN A 842 9.00 -101.57 10.29
C ASN A 842 8.01 -102.48 9.55
N LEU A 843 8.33 -102.94 8.33
CA LEU A 843 7.57 -103.98 7.63
C LEU A 843 7.54 -105.27 8.46
N ILE A 844 8.69 -105.73 8.96
CA ILE A 844 8.80 -106.91 9.83
C ILE A 844 8.04 -106.69 11.14
N LYS A 845 8.20 -105.53 11.79
CA LYS A 845 7.47 -105.16 13.01
C LYS A 845 5.95 -105.13 12.79
N ASN A 846 5.48 -104.55 11.69
CA ASN A 846 4.06 -104.47 11.34
C ASN A 846 3.48 -105.86 11.03
N ILE A 847 4.26 -106.74 10.38
CA ILE A 847 3.90 -108.16 10.16
C ILE A 847 3.84 -108.93 11.50
N ILE A 848 4.79 -108.71 12.41
CA ILE A 848 4.84 -109.36 13.73
C ILE A 848 3.70 -108.87 14.65
N GLN A 849 3.32 -107.58 14.56
CA GLN A 849 2.24 -106.99 15.36
C GLN A 849 0.83 -107.23 14.77
N LEU A 850 0.74 -107.72 13.53
CA LEU A 850 -0.52 -108.00 12.83
C LEU A 850 -1.49 -108.92 13.63
N PRO A 851 -1.04 -110.02 14.27
CA PRO A 851 -1.94 -110.90 15.02
C PRO A 851 -2.51 -110.26 16.30
N ALA A 852 -1.77 -109.34 16.93
CA ALA A 852 -2.19 -108.68 18.18
C ALA A 852 -3.23 -107.58 17.96
N ASN A 853 -3.29 -106.99 16.76
CA ASN A 853 -4.24 -105.94 16.41
C ASN A 853 -5.47 -106.44 15.62
N LEU A 854 -5.45 -107.69 15.12
CA LEU A 854 -6.62 -108.32 14.51
C LEU A 854 -7.59 -108.93 15.54
N LEU A 855 -7.20 -108.95 16.82
CA LEU A 855 -7.96 -109.54 17.93
C LEU A 855 -8.35 -108.51 19.03
N ASN A 856 -8.21 -107.21 18.75
CA ASN A 856 -8.71 -106.11 19.59
C ASN A 856 -9.62 -105.18 18.79
#